data_AF-A0A835JXG5-F1
#
_entry.id   AF-A0A835JXG5-F1
#
_cell.length_a   1.000
_cell.length_b   1.000
_cell.length_c   1.000
_cell.angle_alpha   90.00
_cell.angle_beta   90.00
_cell.angle_gamma   90.00
#
_symmetry.space_group_name_H-M   'P 1'
#
loop_
_entity.id
_entity.type
_entity.pdbx_description
1 polymer ?
#
loop_
_entity_poly.entity_id
_entity_poly.type
_entity_poly.pdbx_seq_one_letter_code
_entity_poly.pdbx_strand_id
1 'polypeptide(L)'
;MCEVSQFPFSVPNRCSLKTMDKTLAVTHHLLPLSSRLPAATSVNLNIRLSRSSSRSLALVGSSSRGCTLKCSASTLDNQAARFQEASKNGNLVPLYRYIFSDHLTPVLAYRCLVREDDRDAPSFLFESVEPGLDASTIGRYSFVGAQPRMEIVAKENMVTIMDHYEGRRSEEIVEDPMEVPRKIMEGWEPQLIDELPEAFCGGWVGYFSYDTVRYVEKKKLPFSGAPPDDRNLPDVHLGLYDDVIVFDHVEKKACVIHWVQLDRFSSVNEAFKDGMNRLESILSRVHDISPPRLSAGSIKLFTRLFGPKLENSSMTSEEYKDSVLQAKDHILAGDIFQIVLSQRFERRTFADPFEIYRALRVVNPSPYMTYLQARGCIMVASSPEILTRVKKEKITNRPLAGTVRRGKSPKEDLMLEKELLNDQKQCAEHIMLVDLGRNDVGKVSKPGSVKVEKLMNIERYSHVMHISSTVTGELPDNLTSWDVLRAALPVGTVSGAPKVKAMELIDQLEVTRRGPYSGGFGGISFSGDMDIALALRTIVFPTSTRYDTMYSYKDANTRREWVAHLQAGAGIVADSDPADEQRECENKAAALARAIDLAEGADVVVAGKLGLYSVYNLAMGNTKIYIVYYSLHGHVEIMAREIQRGANSIQGVEATLWQVPETLSNTILNKVKANPKADDVPVILPEQLLEADGFLFGFPSRFGVMAYQFKAFFDATHELWATQALAGKPAGFFWSTGFYGGGQELAAFTAITQLAHHGMLFVPLGYTFGSGMFEMGEVKGGSSYGAGTFAADGSRQPTELELQQAFYQGKYVAEITKKLKG
;
A
#
# COMPACT_ATOMS: atom_id res chain seq x y z
N MET A 1 14.52 -51.68 13.19
CA MET A 1 13.72 -52.92 13.28
C MET A 1 12.28 -52.54 13.01
N CYS A 2 11.68 -53.16 11.98
CA CYS A 2 10.25 -53.34 11.62
C CYS A 2 9.27 -52.15 11.79
N GLU A 3 8.35 -51.84 10.89
CA GLU A 3 7.85 -52.51 9.68
C GLU A 3 6.99 -51.50 8.90
N VAL A 4 7.07 -51.57 7.56
CA VAL A 4 6.29 -50.78 6.61
C VAL A 4 5.11 -51.64 6.15
N SER A 5 3.87 -51.17 6.32
CA SER A 5 2.68 -51.84 5.77
C SER A 5 2.04 -51.01 4.65
N GLN A 6 2.27 -51.46 3.41
CA GLN A 6 1.48 -51.13 2.21
C GLN A 6 0.15 -51.89 2.23
N PHE A 7 -0.91 -51.37 1.59
CA PHE A 7 -1.96 -52.08 0.81
C PHE A 7 -3.10 -51.08 0.39
N PRO A 8 -3.96 -51.35 -0.63
CA PRO A 8 -3.71 -51.01 -2.04
C PRO A 8 -4.84 -50.18 -2.71
N PHE A 9 -4.54 -49.66 -3.91
CA PHE A 9 -5.50 -49.09 -4.86
C PHE A 9 -6.40 -50.16 -5.49
N SER A 10 -7.70 -49.86 -5.65
CA SER A 10 -8.60 -50.60 -6.54
C SER A 10 -9.53 -49.66 -7.32
N VAL A 11 -9.43 -49.71 -8.65
CA VAL A 11 -10.34 -49.12 -9.63
C VAL A 11 -11.49 -50.09 -9.93
N PRO A 12 -12.69 -49.61 -10.26
CA PRO A 12 -13.52 -50.32 -11.23
C PRO A 12 -13.98 -49.43 -12.40
N ASN A 13 -14.07 -50.06 -13.57
CA ASN A 13 -14.38 -49.48 -14.86
C ASN A 13 -15.71 -50.07 -15.39
N ARG A 14 -16.56 -49.18 -15.95
CA ARG A 14 -17.52 -49.33 -17.07
C ARG A 14 -18.99 -49.84 -16.93
N CYS A 15 -19.79 -49.14 -17.78
CA CYS A 15 -21.11 -49.39 -18.40
C CYS A 15 -22.35 -48.99 -17.56
N SER A 16 -23.32 -48.20 -18.05
CA SER A 16 -24.01 -48.26 -19.35
C SER A 16 -24.73 -46.94 -19.69
N LEU A 17 -24.83 -46.67 -21.00
CA LEU A 17 -25.61 -45.63 -21.68
C LEU A 17 -27.12 -45.68 -21.37
N LYS A 18 -27.76 -44.51 -21.36
CA LYS A 18 -29.10 -44.28 -21.95
C LYS A 18 -29.12 -42.94 -22.68
N THR A 19 -29.18 -43.05 -24.00
CA THR A 19 -29.57 -42.01 -24.97
C THR A 19 -31.08 -41.80 -24.94
N MET A 20 -31.53 -40.55 -25.13
CA MET A 20 -32.72 -40.25 -25.93
C MET A 20 -32.62 -38.82 -26.47
N ASP A 21 -32.36 -38.74 -27.78
CA ASP A 21 -32.63 -37.58 -28.63
C ASP A 21 -34.13 -37.29 -28.70
N LYS A 22 -34.49 -35.99 -28.81
CA LYS A 22 -35.33 -35.49 -29.91
C LYS A 22 -35.40 -33.96 -29.95
N THR A 23 -34.94 -33.44 -31.07
CA THR A 23 -35.06 -32.10 -31.65
C THR A 23 -36.52 -31.74 -31.97
N LEU A 24 -36.89 -30.45 -31.87
CA LEU A 24 -37.39 -29.62 -32.99
C LEU A 24 -37.80 -28.21 -32.54
N ALA A 25 -37.51 -27.25 -33.41
CA ALA A 25 -37.70 -25.81 -33.30
C ALA A 25 -39.18 -25.36 -33.43
N VAL A 26 -39.46 -24.06 -33.19
CA VAL A 26 -40.00 -23.10 -34.20
C VAL A 26 -40.60 -21.80 -33.57
N THR A 27 -40.14 -20.66 -34.13
CA THR A 27 -40.74 -19.31 -34.37
C THR A 27 -40.90 -18.17 -33.34
N HIS A 28 -40.50 -17.01 -33.86
CA HIS A 28 -40.82 -15.61 -33.51
C HIS A 28 -42.29 -15.21 -33.75
N HIS A 29 -42.79 -14.24 -32.97
CA HIS A 29 -43.82 -13.29 -33.40
C HIS A 29 -43.61 -11.88 -32.80
N LEU A 30 -43.95 -10.87 -33.60
CA LEU A 30 -43.84 -9.41 -33.41
C LEU A 30 -45.19 -8.80 -32.94
N LEU A 31 -45.12 -7.82 -32.00
CA LEU A 31 -45.83 -6.51 -31.84
C LEU A 31 -47.39 -6.41 -31.88
N PRO A 32 -48.10 -5.40 -31.27
CA PRO A 32 -47.80 -3.94 -31.40
C PRO A 32 -48.22 -2.91 -30.28
N LEU A 33 -47.59 -1.71 -30.40
CA LEU A 33 -48.03 -0.29 -30.24
C LEU A 33 -48.80 0.30 -29.02
N SER A 34 -48.24 1.44 -28.57
CA SER A 34 -48.86 2.75 -28.27
C SER A 34 -49.16 3.20 -26.81
N SER A 35 -48.48 4.27 -26.37
CA SER A 35 -49.10 5.53 -25.94
C SER A 35 -48.00 6.57 -25.64
N ARG A 36 -48.26 7.83 -26.02
CA ARG A 36 -47.32 8.97 -26.03
C ARG A 36 -48.01 10.18 -25.36
N LEU A 37 -47.18 11.04 -24.76
CA LEU A 37 -47.33 12.49 -24.45
C LEU A 37 -47.90 12.90 -23.06
N PRO A 38 -47.63 14.14 -22.57
CA PRO A 38 -46.83 15.24 -23.15
C PRO A 38 -45.76 15.89 -22.24
N ALA A 39 -44.92 16.71 -22.87
CA ALA A 39 -43.98 17.67 -22.29
C ALA A 39 -44.69 18.92 -21.72
N ALA A 40 -44.06 19.58 -20.73
CA ALA A 40 -44.48 20.88 -20.23
C ALA A 40 -43.40 21.96 -20.41
N THR A 41 -43.90 23.09 -20.88
CA THR A 41 -43.37 24.38 -21.28
C THR A 41 -42.51 25.15 -20.27
N SER A 42 -41.61 25.96 -20.85
CA SER A 42 -40.88 27.08 -20.28
C SER A 42 -41.77 28.19 -19.72
N VAL A 43 -41.35 28.79 -18.60
CA VAL A 43 -41.78 30.13 -18.18
C VAL A 43 -40.55 30.90 -17.72
N ASN A 44 -40.24 31.97 -18.46
CA ASN A 44 -39.32 33.04 -18.05
C ASN A 44 -40.02 33.93 -17.01
N LEU A 45 -39.33 34.27 -15.93
CA LEU A 45 -39.66 35.44 -15.11
C LEU A 45 -38.42 36.30 -14.88
N ASN A 46 -38.43 37.46 -15.54
CA ASN A 46 -37.58 38.60 -15.26
C ASN A 46 -38.08 39.30 -13.99
N ILE A 47 -37.25 39.46 -12.96
CA ILE A 47 -37.45 40.50 -11.94
C ILE A 47 -36.15 41.28 -11.71
N ARG A 48 -36.32 42.59 -11.80
CA ARG A 48 -35.34 43.68 -11.79
C ARG A 48 -34.58 43.78 -10.47
N LEU A 49 -33.29 44.12 -10.59
CA LEU A 49 -32.46 44.72 -9.54
C LEU A 49 -32.91 46.16 -9.26
N SER A 50 -33.12 46.49 -7.99
CA SER A 50 -33.00 47.86 -7.48
C SER A 50 -32.13 47.86 -6.22
N ARG A 51 -31.16 48.77 -6.20
CA ARG A 51 -30.29 49.07 -5.05
C ARG A 51 -31.00 50.07 -4.14
N SER A 52 -30.97 49.85 -2.83
CA SER A 52 -30.81 50.95 -1.86
C SER A 52 -30.21 50.45 -0.55
N SER A 53 -29.42 51.34 0.04
CA SER A 53 -28.53 51.17 1.18
C SER A 53 -29.20 51.56 2.50
N SER A 54 -28.94 50.84 3.59
CA SER A 54 -28.66 51.43 4.92
C SER A 54 -28.41 50.36 5.99
N ARG A 55 -27.37 50.60 6.81
CA ARG A 55 -26.89 49.80 7.94
C ARG A 55 -27.90 49.71 9.09
N SER A 56 -27.97 48.57 9.77
CA SER A 56 -28.03 48.49 11.23
C SER A 56 -27.81 47.04 11.70
N LEU A 57 -27.00 46.89 12.76
CA LEU A 57 -26.66 45.62 13.39
C LEU A 57 -27.89 45.00 14.07
N ALA A 58 -28.07 43.69 13.90
CA ALA A 58 -28.83 42.87 14.82
C ALA A 58 -28.17 41.49 14.95
N LEU A 59 -27.91 41.09 16.19
CA LEU A 59 -27.52 39.73 16.57
C LEU A 59 -28.57 38.74 16.05
N VAL A 60 -28.13 37.71 15.32
CA VAL A 60 -28.99 36.56 15.00
C VAL A 60 -28.22 35.29 15.34
N GLY A 61 -28.67 34.62 16.39
CA GLY A 61 -28.33 33.22 16.64
C GLY A 61 -28.84 32.38 15.48
N SER A 62 -27.93 31.70 14.80
CA SER A 62 -28.29 30.74 13.76
C SER A 62 -28.76 29.45 14.43
N SER A 63 -30.08 29.30 14.53
CA SER A 63 -30.70 27.99 14.71
C SER A 63 -30.48 27.19 13.43
N SER A 64 -29.52 26.28 13.45
CA SER A 64 -29.43 25.22 12.43
C SER A 64 -30.65 24.32 12.60
N ARG A 65 -31.62 24.44 11.69
CA ARG A 65 -32.71 23.47 11.55
C ARG A 65 -32.10 22.14 11.07
N GLY A 66 -31.63 21.33 12.02
CA GLY A 66 -31.32 19.93 11.79
C GLY A 66 -32.63 19.22 11.41
N CYS A 67 -32.63 18.58 10.24
CA CYS A 67 -33.73 17.72 9.83
C CYS A 67 -33.65 16.43 10.64
N THR A 68 -34.16 16.44 11.88
CA THR A 68 -34.33 15.21 12.67
C THR A 68 -35.38 14.34 11.99
N LEU A 69 -34.95 13.21 11.42
CA LEU A 69 -35.82 12.10 11.05
C LEU A 69 -36.56 11.66 12.33
N LYS A 70 -37.81 12.09 12.50
CA LYS A 70 -38.64 11.66 13.62
C LYS A 70 -39.03 10.20 13.41
N CYS A 71 -38.49 9.29 14.22
CA CYS A 71 -39.05 7.94 14.37
C CYS A 71 -40.52 8.04 14.78
N SER A 72 -41.36 7.16 14.23
CA SER A 72 -42.74 7.00 14.68
C SER A 72 -42.77 6.60 16.17
N ALA A 73 -43.68 7.20 16.94
CA ALA A 73 -43.80 6.97 18.39
C ALA A 73 -43.89 5.47 18.77
N SER A 74 -44.59 4.67 17.95
CA SER A 74 -44.73 3.23 18.15
C SER A 74 -43.43 2.42 18.07
N THR A 75 -42.41 2.92 17.35
CA THR A 75 -41.10 2.25 17.21
C THR A 75 -40.20 2.55 18.41
N LEU A 76 -40.27 3.78 18.92
CA LEU A 76 -39.56 4.22 20.13
C LEU A 76 -40.10 3.50 21.38
N ASP A 77 -41.41 3.35 21.50
CA ASP A 77 -42.05 2.64 22.63
C ASP A 77 -41.62 1.16 22.66
N ASN A 78 -41.45 0.52 21.50
CA ASN A 78 -40.98 -0.86 21.40
C ASN A 78 -39.48 -0.99 21.75
N GLN A 79 -38.64 -0.05 21.33
CA GLN A 79 -37.22 -0.03 21.71
C GLN A 79 -37.02 0.18 23.22
N ALA A 80 -37.79 1.08 23.84
CA ALA A 80 -37.74 1.30 25.28
C ALA A 80 -38.11 0.05 26.07
N ALA A 81 -39.17 -0.67 25.66
CA ALA A 81 -39.57 -1.92 26.28
C ALA A 81 -38.49 -3.01 26.17
N ARG A 82 -37.87 -3.16 24.99
CA ARG A 82 -36.76 -4.12 24.77
C ARG A 82 -35.53 -3.78 25.62
N PHE A 83 -35.15 -2.51 25.67
CA PHE A 83 -34.04 -2.05 26.49
C PHE A 83 -34.31 -2.31 27.98
N GLN A 84 -35.54 -2.06 28.44
CA GLN A 84 -35.94 -2.35 29.81
C GLN A 84 -35.90 -3.85 30.12
N GLU A 85 -36.25 -4.72 29.18
CA GLU A 85 -36.12 -6.17 29.37
C GLU A 85 -34.65 -6.61 29.43
N ALA A 86 -33.82 -6.15 28.50
CA ALA A 86 -32.38 -6.43 28.51
C ALA A 86 -31.70 -5.93 29.81
N SER A 87 -32.14 -4.78 30.33
CA SER A 87 -31.60 -4.20 31.57
C SER A 87 -31.81 -5.04 32.83
N LYS A 88 -32.69 -6.03 32.79
CA LYS A 88 -32.93 -6.94 33.93
C LYS A 88 -31.89 -8.07 34.00
N ASN A 89 -31.24 -8.38 32.87
CA ASN A 89 -30.39 -9.55 32.71
C ASN A 89 -28.90 -9.21 32.64
N GLY A 90 -28.54 -7.93 32.70
CA GLY A 90 -27.16 -7.45 32.82
C GLY A 90 -27.06 -5.92 32.83
N ASN A 91 -25.85 -5.41 33.11
CA ASN A 91 -25.60 -3.98 33.35
C ASN A 91 -24.96 -3.22 32.17
N LEU A 92 -24.69 -3.91 31.05
CA LEU A 92 -24.15 -3.29 29.84
C LEU A 92 -25.03 -3.66 28.65
N VAL A 93 -25.86 -2.72 28.21
CA VAL A 93 -26.96 -2.97 27.26
C VAL A 93 -26.72 -2.22 25.95
N PRO A 94 -26.78 -2.89 24.79
CA PRO A 94 -26.57 -2.26 23.50
C PRO A 94 -27.84 -1.56 23.00
N LEU A 95 -27.68 -0.36 22.48
CA LEU A 95 -28.63 0.32 21.59
C LEU A 95 -28.06 0.32 20.18
N TYR A 96 -28.90 0.11 19.17
CA TYR A 96 -28.42 0.01 17.80
C TYR A 96 -29.43 0.49 16.77
N ARG A 97 -28.92 0.86 15.59
CA ARG A 97 -29.73 1.14 14.40
C ARG A 97 -29.06 0.58 13.15
N TYR A 98 -29.84 -0.13 12.34
CA TYR A 98 -29.42 -0.51 10.99
C TYR A 98 -29.73 0.59 9.99
N ILE A 99 -28.76 0.89 9.13
CA ILE A 99 -28.86 1.85 8.04
C ILE A 99 -28.34 1.21 6.74
N PHE A 100 -28.77 1.73 5.59
CA PHE A 100 -28.22 1.30 4.30
C PHE A 100 -26.76 1.74 4.15
N SER A 101 -25.91 0.86 3.61
CA SER A 101 -24.51 1.16 3.35
C SER A 101 -24.23 1.54 1.89
N ASP A 102 -25.25 1.79 1.07
CA ASP A 102 -25.09 2.02 -0.37
C ASP A 102 -24.27 3.28 -0.69
N HIS A 103 -24.51 4.35 0.08
CA HIS A 103 -23.80 5.63 -0.04
C HIS A 103 -22.76 5.84 1.07
N LEU A 104 -22.75 4.97 2.09
CA LEU A 104 -21.85 5.06 3.23
C LEU A 104 -20.85 3.90 3.16
N THR A 105 -19.61 4.21 2.81
CA THR A 105 -18.50 3.24 2.87
C THR A 105 -17.80 3.33 4.23
N PRO A 106 -17.06 2.29 4.67
CA PRO A 106 -16.28 2.34 5.90
C PRO A 106 -15.30 3.52 5.93
N VAL A 107 -14.64 3.81 4.81
CA VAL A 107 -13.72 4.95 4.63
C VAL A 107 -14.44 6.28 4.85
N LEU A 108 -15.65 6.44 4.28
CA LEU A 108 -16.42 7.67 4.45
C LEU A 108 -16.93 7.82 5.88
N ALA A 109 -17.44 6.74 6.48
CA ALA A 109 -17.92 6.74 7.86
C ALA A 109 -16.80 7.11 8.84
N TYR A 110 -15.59 6.58 8.65
CA TYR A 110 -14.43 6.99 9.43
C TYR A 110 -14.21 8.50 9.37
N ARG A 111 -14.29 9.12 8.17
CA ARG A 111 -14.12 10.57 8.03
C ARG A 111 -15.28 11.41 8.54
N CYS A 112 -16.50 10.86 8.61
CA CYS A 112 -17.60 11.51 9.34
C CYS A 112 -17.34 11.53 10.86
N LEU A 113 -16.59 10.54 11.37
CA LEU A 113 -16.30 10.40 12.79
C LEU A 113 -14.99 11.07 13.23
N VAL A 114 -14.02 11.21 12.33
CA VAL A 114 -12.70 11.79 12.61
C VAL A 114 -12.37 12.83 11.56
N ARG A 115 -12.19 14.07 12.01
CA ARG A 115 -11.85 15.19 11.13
C ARG A 115 -10.46 14.98 10.53
N GLU A 116 -10.20 15.60 9.38
CA GLU A 116 -8.91 15.50 8.70
C GLU A 116 -7.73 16.03 9.53
N ASP A 117 -7.98 17.09 10.31
CA ASP A 117 -7.02 17.75 11.19
C ASP A 117 -6.84 17.06 12.55
N ASP A 118 -7.71 16.11 12.90
CA ASP A 118 -7.75 15.47 14.22
C ASP A 118 -6.94 14.17 14.26
N ARG A 119 -5.61 14.34 14.29
CA ARG A 119 -4.62 13.26 14.11
C ARG A 119 -4.20 12.58 15.42
N ASP A 120 -4.57 13.16 16.55
CA ASP A 120 -4.32 12.61 17.89
C ASP A 120 -5.60 12.07 18.54
N ALA A 121 -6.77 12.22 17.91
CA ALA A 121 -7.99 11.55 18.33
C ALA A 121 -7.84 10.04 18.15
N PRO A 122 -7.95 9.24 19.23
CA PRO A 122 -7.90 7.80 19.09
C PRO A 122 -9.12 7.28 18.33
N SER A 123 -8.85 6.41 17.37
CA SER A 123 -9.85 5.91 16.44
C SER A 123 -9.30 4.74 15.62
N PHE A 124 -10.20 3.96 15.03
CA PHE A 124 -9.81 2.85 14.18
C PHE A 124 -10.76 2.66 12.99
N LEU A 125 -10.20 2.14 11.91
CA LEU A 125 -10.89 1.55 10.78
C LEU A 125 -10.24 0.21 10.47
N PHE A 126 -11.00 -0.86 10.68
CA PHE A 126 -10.60 -2.24 10.40
C PHE A 126 -11.40 -2.79 9.22
N GLU A 127 -10.68 -3.26 8.21
CA GLU A 127 -11.23 -3.94 7.04
C GLU A 127 -10.51 -5.29 6.87
N SER A 128 -11.12 -6.22 6.14
CA SER A 128 -10.56 -7.55 5.92
C SER A 128 -10.70 -7.96 4.47
N VAL A 129 -9.72 -8.72 3.99
CA VAL A 129 -9.76 -9.41 2.70
C VAL A 129 -9.45 -10.88 2.93
N GLU A 130 -10.39 -11.74 2.60
CA GLU A 130 -10.29 -13.18 2.78
C GLU A 130 -9.61 -13.82 1.55
N PRO A 131 -8.69 -14.78 1.77
CA PRO A 131 -8.11 -15.56 0.69
C PRO A 131 -9.18 -16.46 0.07
N GLY A 132 -9.32 -16.42 -1.26
CA GLY A 132 -10.23 -17.27 -2.02
C GLY A 132 -9.47 -18.25 -2.93
N LEU A 133 -10.19 -19.23 -3.48
CA LEU A 133 -9.62 -20.26 -4.37
C LEU A 133 -9.01 -19.65 -5.63
N ASP A 134 -9.74 -18.75 -6.30
CA ASP A 134 -9.32 -18.11 -7.55
C ASP A 134 -8.89 -16.64 -7.35
N ALA A 135 -9.61 -15.91 -6.51
CA ALA A 135 -9.35 -14.50 -6.21
C ALA A 135 -9.72 -14.18 -4.76
N SER A 136 -9.00 -13.24 -4.16
CA SER A 136 -9.32 -12.73 -2.82
C SER A 136 -10.64 -11.96 -2.82
N THR A 137 -11.43 -12.13 -1.76
CA THR A 137 -12.73 -11.46 -1.58
C THR A 137 -12.70 -10.53 -0.40
N ILE A 138 -13.44 -9.42 -0.45
CA ILE A 138 -13.61 -8.56 0.73
C ILE A 138 -14.30 -9.39 1.82
N GLY A 139 -13.73 -9.36 3.03
CA GLY A 139 -14.30 -10.04 4.19
C GLY A 139 -15.69 -9.46 4.52
N ARG A 140 -16.54 -10.25 5.20
CA ARG A 140 -17.95 -9.85 5.40
C ARG A 140 -18.10 -8.54 6.16
N TYR A 141 -17.23 -8.27 7.13
CA TYR A 141 -17.38 -7.15 8.05
C TYR A 141 -16.27 -6.11 7.96
N SER A 142 -16.61 -4.87 8.28
CA SER A 142 -15.65 -3.80 8.58
C SER A 142 -16.11 -2.99 9.78
N PHE A 143 -15.16 -2.47 10.55
CA PHE A 143 -15.43 -1.85 11.85
C PHE A 143 -14.86 -0.45 11.88
N VAL A 144 -15.64 0.49 12.40
CA VAL A 144 -15.22 1.88 12.58
C VAL A 144 -15.57 2.32 14.00
N GLY A 145 -14.59 2.91 14.70
CA GLY A 145 -14.80 3.53 16.00
C GLY A 145 -13.91 4.76 16.14
N ALA A 146 -14.36 5.72 16.93
CA ALA A 146 -13.64 6.97 17.20
C ALA A 146 -14.02 7.50 18.58
N GLN A 147 -13.13 8.29 19.18
CA GLN A 147 -13.39 8.98 20.45
C GLN A 147 -13.79 7.98 21.55
N PRO A 148 -12.86 7.11 21.98
CA PRO A 148 -13.15 6.11 23.00
C PRO A 148 -13.62 6.78 24.29
N ARG A 149 -14.47 6.10 25.07
CA ARG A 149 -14.89 6.55 26.39
C ARG A 149 -13.70 6.68 27.33
N MET A 150 -12.77 5.74 27.23
CA MET A 150 -11.61 5.64 28.09
C MET A 150 -10.38 5.21 27.29
N GLU A 151 -9.20 5.65 27.71
CA GLU A 151 -7.93 5.17 27.18
C GLU A 151 -7.03 4.66 28.28
N ILE A 152 -6.25 3.63 27.95
CA ILE A 152 -5.17 3.09 28.77
C ILE A 152 -3.90 3.17 27.94
N VAL A 153 -2.90 3.90 28.46
CA VAL A 153 -1.60 4.09 27.82
C VAL A 153 -0.53 3.63 28.79
N ALA A 154 0.21 2.60 28.43
CA ALA A 154 1.31 2.08 29.22
C ALA A 154 2.64 2.46 28.58
N LYS A 155 3.55 2.99 29.40
CA LYS A 155 4.96 3.13 29.06
C LYS A 155 5.79 2.61 30.20
N GLU A 156 6.47 1.49 29.97
CA GLU A 156 7.06 0.67 31.02
C GLU A 156 6.02 0.45 32.14
N ASN A 157 6.42 0.53 33.40
CA ASN A 157 5.47 0.32 34.50
C ASN A 157 4.52 1.50 34.75
N MET A 158 4.62 2.62 34.02
CA MET A 158 3.72 3.76 34.18
C MET A 158 2.49 3.60 33.28
N VAL A 159 1.31 3.48 33.89
CA VAL A 159 0.02 3.41 33.19
C VAL A 159 -0.74 4.71 33.40
N THR A 160 -1.08 5.38 32.30
CA THR A 160 -1.99 6.53 32.28
C THR A 160 -3.37 6.07 31.86
N ILE A 161 -4.37 6.35 32.70
CA ILE A 161 -5.79 6.11 32.42
C ILE A 161 -6.46 7.47 32.18
N MET A 162 -7.13 7.61 31.04
CA MET A 162 -7.90 8.80 30.69
C MET A 162 -9.36 8.41 30.50
N ASP A 163 -10.20 8.77 31.46
CA ASP A 163 -11.66 8.64 31.34
C ASP A 163 -12.22 9.94 30.74
N HIS A 164 -12.59 9.88 29.47
CA HIS A 164 -13.11 11.04 28.72
C HIS A 164 -14.55 11.37 29.08
N TYR A 165 -15.28 10.43 29.68
CA TYR A 165 -16.63 10.70 30.16
C TYR A 165 -16.61 11.48 31.47
N GLU A 166 -15.77 11.07 32.42
CA GLU A 166 -15.60 11.77 33.70
C GLU A 166 -14.68 13.00 33.58
N GLY A 167 -13.95 13.13 32.47
CA GLY A 167 -12.91 14.15 32.29
C GLY A 167 -11.73 13.96 33.25
N ARG A 168 -11.46 12.72 33.65
CA ARG A 168 -10.46 12.37 34.65
C ARG A 168 -9.22 11.74 34.01
N ARG A 169 -8.05 12.16 34.48
CA ARG A 169 -6.76 11.54 34.16
C ARG A 169 -6.11 11.04 35.44
N SER A 170 -5.64 9.80 35.45
CA SER A 170 -4.86 9.23 36.54
C SER A 170 -3.63 8.49 36.02
N GLU A 171 -2.61 8.42 36.85
CA GLU A 171 -1.38 7.69 36.59
C GLU A 171 -1.17 6.71 37.75
N GLU A 172 -0.80 5.48 37.42
CA GLU A 172 -0.46 4.45 38.39
C GLU A 172 0.71 3.61 37.92
N ILE A 173 1.50 3.12 38.87
CA ILE A 173 2.59 2.19 38.57
C ILE A 173 2.02 0.78 38.66
N VAL A 174 2.02 0.07 37.54
CA VAL A 174 1.44 -1.27 37.42
C VAL A 174 2.50 -2.23 36.89
N GLU A 175 2.47 -3.44 37.42
CA GLU A 175 3.39 -4.51 37.02
C GLU A 175 3.06 -5.14 35.66
N ASP A 176 1.78 -5.20 35.32
CA ASP A 176 1.25 -5.67 34.04
C ASP A 176 0.08 -4.75 33.61
N PRO A 177 0.23 -3.94 32.55
CA PRO A 177 -0.82 -3.02 32.11
C PRO A 177 -2.06 -3.73 31.56
N MET A 178 -2.00 -5.01 31.17
CA MET A 178 -3.16 -5.77 30.68
C MET A 178 -4.14 -6.13 31.81
N GLU A 179 -3.71 -6.06 33.08
CA GLU A 179 -4.60 -6.25 34.22
C GLU A 179 -5.56 -5.06 34.43
N VAL A 180 -5.20 -3.87 33.96
CA VAL A 180 -6.04 -2.67 34.11
C VAL A 180 -7.36 -2.78 33.33
N PRO A 181 -7.36 -3.01 31.99
CA PRO A 181 -8.60 -3.20 31.26
C PRO A 181 -9.36 -4.45 31.71
N ARG A 182 -8.66 -5.53 32.10
CA ARG A 182 -9.26 -6.74 32.67
C ARG A 182 -10.09 -6.40 33.91
N LYS A 183 -9.52 -5.70 34.89
CA LYS A 183 -10.21 -5.28 36.13
C LYS A 183 -11.36 -4.33 35.86
N ILE A 184 -11.22 -3.43 34.89
CA ILE A 184 -12.29 -2.51 34.50
C ILE A 184 -13.49 -3.27 33.93
N MET A 185 -13.25 -4.38 33.21
CA MET A 185 -14.31 -5.25 32.70
C MET A 185 -14.91 -6.17 33.78
N GLU A 186 -14.29 -6.30 34.96
CA GLU A 186 -14.83 -7.14 36.04
C GLU A 186 -16.18 -6.58 36.51
N GLY A 187 -17.19 -7.45 36.54
CA GLY A 187 -18.56 -7.08 36.91
C GLY A 187 -19.39 -6.47 35.78
N TRP A 188 -18.87 -6.37 34.55
CA TRP A 188 -19.71 -6.10 33.38
C TRP A 188 -20.40 -7.38 32.91
N GLU A 189 -21.71 -7.29 32.73
CA GLU A 189 -22.59 -8.34 32.24
C GLU A 189 -23.23 -7.88 30.91
N PRO A 190 -22.47 -7.92 29.80
CA PRO A 190 -22.94 -7.47 28.50
C PRO A 190 -24.11 -8.31 28.02
N GLN A 191 -25.17 -7.63 27.58
CA GLN A 191 -26.33 -8.29 27.00
C GLN A 191 -26.11 -8.59 25.51
N LEU A 192 -25.92 -9.87 25.21
CA LEU A 192 -25.87 -10.37 23.83
C LEU A 192 -27.30 -10.61 23.34
N ILE A 193 -27.72 -9.80 22.37
CA ILE A 193 -29.03 -9.90 21.72
C ILE A 193 -28.86 -10.42 20.29
N ASP A 194 -29.81 -11.23 19.82
CA ASP A 194 -29.76 -11.90 18.52
C ASP A 194 -29.74 -10.92 17.33
N GLU A 195 -30.20 -9.69 17.54
CA GLU A 195 -30.24 -8.68 16.49
C GLU A 195 -28.89 -8.01 16.21
N LEU A 196 -27.87 -8.18 17.06
CA LEU A 196 -26.53 -7.69 16.78
C LEU A 196 -25.81 -8.60 15.78
N PRO A 197 -24.91 -8.06 14.92
CA PRO A 197 -24.11 -8.90 14.04
C PRO A 197 -23.20 -9.82 14.86
N GLU A 198 -22.95 -11.06 14.38
CA GLU A 198 -21.99 -12.00 14.97
C GLU A 198 -20.51 -11.59 14.72
N ALA A 199 -20.19 -10.36 15.09
CA ALA A 199 -18.93 -9.67 14.85
C ALA A 199 -18.57 -8.76 16.04
N PHE A 200 -17.41 -8.10 15.99
CA PHE A 200 -17.03 -7.14 17.01
C PHE A 200 -18.02 -5.96 17.05
N CYS A 201 -18.63 -5.72 18.21
CA CYS A 201 -19.68 -4.71 18.39
C CYS A 201 -19.30 -3.61 19.40
N GLY A 202 -18.11 -3.65 19.99
CA GLY A 202 -17.69 -2.74 21.07
C GLY A 202 -16.76 -3.44 22.05
N GLY A 203 -15.90 -2.66 22.70
CA GLY A 203 -14.89 -3.15 23.64
C GLY A 203 -13.56 -2.41 23.51
N TRP A 204 -12.48 -3.05 23.94
CA TRP A 204 -11.14 -2.49 23.88
C TRP A 204 -10.55 -2.66 22.48
N VAL A 205 -10.00 -1.59 21.91
CA VAL A 205 -9.32 -1.60 20.62
C VAL A 205 -8.03 -0.81 20.71
N GLY A 206 -6.95 -1.33 20.13
CA GLY A 206 -5.67 -0.63 20.09
C GLY A 206 -4.52 -1.52 19.65
N TYR A 207 -3.34 -1.26 20.21
CA TYR A 207 -2.14 -2.05 19.92
C TYR A 207 -1.35 -2.40 21.19
N PHE A 208 -0.62 -3.50 21.07
CA PHE A 208 0.35 -4.02 22.01
C PHE A 208 1.69 -4.08 21.27
N SER A 209 2.67 -3.29 21.68
CA SER A 209 4.02 -3.33 21.09
C SER A 209 4.68 -4.69 21.29
N TYR A 210 5.75 -4.98 20.55
CA TYR A 210 6.64 -6.11 20.84
C TYR A 210 7.15 -6.10 22.28
N ASP A 211 7.47 -4.91 22.79
CA ASP A 211 7.97 -4.69 24.15
C ASP A 211 6.93 -5.02 25.24
N THR A 212 5.66 -5.26 24.89
CA THR A 212 4.65 -5.81 25.81
C THR A 212 5.09 -7.16 26.42
N VAL A 213 5.92 -7.94 25.70
CA VAL A 213 6.46 -9.19 26.24
C VAL A 213 7.27 -9.00 27.52
N ARG A 214 7.84 -7.81 27.73
CA ARG A 214 8.66 -7.50 28.91
C ARG A 214 7.84 -7.49 30.20
N TYR A 215 6.52 -7.25 30.12
CA TYR A 215 5.60 -7.40 31.26
C TYR A 215 5.36 -8.88 31.62
N VAL A 216 5.60 -9.80 30.70
CA VAL A 216 5.42 -11.25 30.92
C VAL A 216 6.75 -11.90 31.31
N GLU A 217 7.78 -11.70 30.49
CA GLU A 217 9.12 -12.29 30.63
C GLU A 217 10.08 -11.40 31.45
N LYS A 218 9.59 -10.78 32.53
CA LYS A 218 10.30 -9.76 33.33
C LYS A 218 11.73 -10.11 33.74
N LYS A 219 11.97 -11.38 34.06
CA LYS A 219 13.28 -11.87 34.52
C LYS A 219 14.30 -11.99 33.40
N LYS A 220 13.84 -12.24 32.17
CA LYS A 220 14.67 -12.53 31.00
C LYS A 220 14.80 -11.33 30.09
N LEU A 221 13.77 -10.49 30.03
CA LEU A 221 13.71 -9.29 29.20
C LEU A 221 13.29 -8.06 30.02
N PRO A 222 14.07 -7.64 31.04
CA PRO A 222 13.76 -6.43 31.80
C PRO A 222 13.87 -5.19 30.91
N PHE A 223 13.07 -4.14 31.18
CA PHE A 223 13.14 -2.87 30.45
C PHE A 223 14.53 -2.20 30.50
N SER A 224 15.27 -2.40 31.59
CA SER A 224 16.63 -1.88 31.75
C SER A 224 17.68 -2.53 30.83
N GLY A 225 17.39 -3.73 30.32
CA GLY A 225 18.25 -4.44 29.37
C GLY A 225 17.79 -4.31 27.91
N ALA A 226 16.72 -3.57 27.66
CA ALA A 226 16.20 -3.36 26.32
C ALA A 226 17.14 -2.49 25.47
N PRO A 227 17.13 -2.66 24.13
CA PRO A 227 17.76 -1.70 23.22
C PRO A 227 17.24 -0.27 23.45
N PRO A 228 17.98 0.76 22.98
CA PRO A 228 17.52 2.14 23.03
C PRO A 228 16.13 2.35 22.42
N ASP A 229 15.29 3.12 23.10
CA ASP A 229 13.99 3.55 22.58
C ASP A 229 14.13 4.93 21.93
N ASP A 230 14.20 4.96 20.60
CA ASP A 230 14.41 6.16 19.80
C ASP A 230 13.12 6.87 19.38
N ARG A 231 11.95 6.23 19.56
CA ARG A 231 10.66 6.76 19.13
C ARG A 231 9.75 7.15 20.29
N ASN A 232 10.04 6.67 21.50
CA ASN A 232 9.27 6.96 22.71
C ASN A 232 7.75 6.72 22.53
N LEU A 233 7.41 5.62 21.87
CA LEU A 233 6.01 5.20 21.67
C LEU A 233 5.52 4.41 22.89
N PRO A 234 4.22 4.46 23.21
CA PRO A 234 3.65 3.58 24.23
C PRO A 234 3.93 2.10 23.96
N ASP A 235 4.07 1.34 25.03
CA ASP A 235 4.19 -0.12 24.89
C ASP A 235 2.82 -0.75 24.69
N VAL A 236 1.77 -0.16 25.27
CA VAL A 236 0.36 -0.53 25.07
C VAL A 236 -0.47 0.75 24.93
N HIS A 237 -1.33 0.81 23.93
CA HIS A 237 -2.40 1.80 23.83
C HIS A 237 -3.72 1.08 23.56
N LEU A 238 -4.72 1.33 24.39
CA LEU A 238 -6.07 0.78 24.26
C LEU A 238 -7.08 1.89 24.44
N GLY A 239 -8.06 1.97 23.53
CA GLY A 239 -9.28 2.74 23.69
C GLY A 239 -10.47 1.82 23.97
N LEU A 240 -11.33 2.20 24.90
CA LEU A 240 -12.61 1.55 25.13
C LEU A 240 -13.70 2.21 24.29
N TYR A 241 -14.25 1.48 23.34
CA TYR A 241 -15.24 1.99 22.40
C TYR A 241 -16.62 1.40 22.69
N ASP A 242 -17.47 2.22 23.29
CA ASP A 242 -18.90 1.95 23.43
C ASP A 242 -19.64 2.22 22.11
N ASP A 243 -19.06 3.05 21.24
CA ASP A 243 -19.59 3.46 19.96
C ASP A 243 -18.85 2.77 18.81
N VAL A 244 -19.55 1.92 18.05
CA VAL A 244 -18.98 1.21 16.90
C VAL A 244 -19.96 1.18 15.73
N ILE A 245 -19.44 1.34 14.51
CA ILE A 245 -20.19 1.09 13.27
C ILE A 245 -19.66 -0.19 12.63
N VAL A 246 -20.56 -1.15 12.46
CA VAL A 246 -20.27 -2.46 11.84
C VAL A 246 -20.90 -2.50 10.45
N PHE A 247 -20.08 -2.58 9.41
CA PHE A 247 -20.55 -2.75 8.03
C PHE A 247 -20.68 -4.23 7.72
N ASP A 248 -21.85 -4.66 7.21
CA ASP A 248 -22.06 -5.98 6.63
C ASP A 248 -22.11 -5.84 5.09
N HIS A 249 -21.02 -6.22 4.43
CA HIS A 249 -20.88 -6.09 2.98
C HIS A 249 -21.73 -7.09 2.20
N VAL A 250 -22.20 -8.17 2.84
CA VAL A 250 -23.07 -9.16 2.21
C VAL A 250 -24.51 -8.65 2.23
N GLU A 251 -24.97 -8.17 3.38
CA GLU A 251 -26.33 -7.68 3.57
C GLU A 251 -26.53 -6.20 3.19
N LYS A 252 -25.46 -5.50 2.79
CA LYS A 252 -25.47 -4.08 2.34
C LYS A 252 -26.05 -3.12 3.39
N LYS A 253 -25.74 -3.40 4.66
CA LYS A 253 -26.21 -2.62 5.80
C LYS A 253 -25.05 -2.24 6.71
N ALA A 254 -25.17 -1.12 7.41
CA ALA A 254 -24.31 -0.76 8.53
C ALA A 254 -25.13 -0.76 9.83
N CYS A 255 -24.60 -1.35 10.89
CA CYS A 255 -25.14 -1.32 12.23
C CYS A 255 -24.38 -0.27 13.04
N VAL A 256 -25.06 0.81 13.44
CA VAL A 256 -24.52 1.79 14.39
C VAL A 256 -24.91 1.34 15.78
N ILE A 257 -23.93 1.14 16.66
CA ILE A 257 -24.10 0.56 18.00
C ILE A 257 -23.56 1.53 19.03
N HIS A 258 -24.29 1.68 20.14
CA HIS A 258 -23.87 2.38 21.34
C HIS A 258 -24.15 1.51 22.57
N TRP A 259 -23.14 1.24 23.39
CA TRP A 259 -23.30 0.47 24.64
C TRP A 259 -23.57 1.38 25.84
N VAL A 260 -24.62 1.06 26.60
CA VAL A 260 -25.05 1.82 27.78
C VAL A 260 -24.74 1.03 29.04
N GLN A 261 -23.90 1.60 29.91
CA GLN A 261 -23.62 1.04 31.24
C GLN A 261 -24.64 1.56 32.26
N LEU A 262 -25.48 0.67 32.78
CA LEU A 262 -26.63 1.02 33.63
C LEU A 262 -26.24 1.59 34.99
N ASP A 263 -25.14 1.09 35.57
CA ASP A 263 -24.68 1.45 36.93
C ASP A 263 -24.33 2.94 37.07
N ARG A 264 -24.27 3.68 35.95
CA ARG A 264 -23.95 5.11 35.89
C ARG A 264 -25.18 6.00 36.03
N PHE A 265 -26.37 5.43 35.92
CA PHE A 265 -27.62 6.19 35.89
C PHE A 265 -28.49 5.87 37.10
N SER A 266 -29.30 6.84 37.52
CA SER A 266 -30.21 6.66 38.64
C SER A 266 -31.42 5.77 38.31
N SER A 267 -31.73 5.62 37.02
CA SER A 267 -32.83 4.78 36.53
C SER A 267 -32.59 4.28 35.10
N VAL A 268 -33.19 3.14 34.77
CA VAL A 268 -33.15 2.55 33.40
C VAL A 268 -33.71 3.51 32.35
N ASN A 269 -34.73 4.30 32.71
CA ASN A 269 -35.32 5.29 31.79
C ASN A 269 -34.38 6.46 31.47
N GLU A 270 -33.56 6.86 32.44
CA GLU A 270 -32.52 7.89 32.23
C GLU A 270 -31.42 7.33 31.32
N ALA A 271 -30.94 6.12 31.62
CA ALA A 271 -29.95 5.41 30.81
C ALA A 271 -30.40 5.26 29.34
N PHE A 272 -31.65 4.85 29.12
CA PHE A 272 -32.21 4.71 27.77
C PHE A 272 -32.25 6.05 27.02
N LYS A 273 -32.70 7.12 27.69
CA LYS A 273 -32.80 8.44 27.06
C LYS A 273 -31.42 8.99 26.68
N ASP A 274 -30.45 8.87 27.58
CA ASP A 274 -29.07 9.31 27.32
C ASP A 274 -28.45 8.50 26.18
N GLY A 275 -28.56 7.16 26.25
CA GLY A 275 -28.04 6.28 25.22
C GLY A 275 -28.67 6.50 23.84
N MET A 276 -29.98 6.76 23.77
CA MET A 276 -30.65 7.11 22.51
C MET A 276 -30.16 8.46 21.98
N ASN A 277 -29.96 9.46 22.83
CA ASN A 277 -29.40 10.75 22.41
C ASN A 277 -27.98 10.57 21.82
N ARG A 278 -27.16 9.72 22.43
CA ARG A 278 -25.83 9.38 21.91
C ARG A 278 -25.90 8.66 20.57
N LEU A 279 -26.77 7.65 20.45
CA LEU A 279 -26.99 6.92 19.20
C LEU A 279 -27.45 7.85 18.06
N GLU A 280 -28.43 8.73 18.31
CA GLU A 280 -28.89 9.72 17.33
C GLU A 280 -27.78 10.70 16.94
N SER A 281 -26.90 11.08 17.89
CA SER A 281 -25.76 11.94 17.60
C SER A 281 -24.82 11.29 16.59
N ILE A 282 -24.47 10.01 16.77
CA ILE A 282 -23.60 9.27 15.85
C ILE A 282 -24.27 9.16 14.47
N LEU A 283 -25.56 8.80 14.44
CA LEU A 283 -26.35 8.70 13.22
C LEU A 283 -26.40 10.02 12.45
N SER A 284 -26.56 11.14 13.14
CA SER A 284 -26.60 12.47 12.52
C SER A 284 -25.28 12.82 11.80
N ARG A 285 -24.13 12.33 12.29
CA ARG A 285 -22.81 12.55 11.69
C ARG A 285 -22.62 11.74 10.42
N VAL A 286 -23.10 10.49 10.40
CA VAL A 286 -22.96 9.61 9.22
C VAL A 286 -24.04 9.81 8.16
N HIS A 287 -25.18 10.39 8.53
CA HIS A 287 -26.23 10.82 7.61
C HIS A 287 -26.11 12.28 7.15
N ASP A 288 -25.00 12.96 7.44
CA ASP A 288 -24.81 14.36 7.05
C ASP A 288 -25.00 14.54 5.53
N ILE A 289 -25.74 15.59 5.16
CA ILE A 289 -26.04 15.98 3.79
C ILE A 289 -24.79 16.54 3.10
N SER A 290 -23.81 17.03 3.87
CA SER A 290 -22.52 17.51 3.38
C SER A 290 -21.37 16.64 3.89
N PRO A 291 -21.25 15.39 3.41
CA PRO A 291 -20.19 14.49 3.86
C PRO A 291 -18.80 15.09 3.60
N PRO A 292 -17.79 14.74 4.43
CA PRO A 292 -16.43 15.21 4.24
C PRO A 292 -15.91 14.81 2.86
N ARG A 293 -15.22 15.75 2.20
CA ARG A 293 -14.63 15.49 0.88
C ARG A 293 -13.37 14.65 1.07
N LEU A 294 -13.40 13.43 0.54
CA LEU A 294 -12.20 12.62 0.37
C LEU A 294 -11.41 13.16 -0.84
N SER A 295 -10.09 13.14 -0.78
CA SER A 295 -9.24 13.49 -1.92
C SER A 295 -9.61 12.64 -3.13
N ALA A 296 -9.99 13.31 -4.23
CA ALA A 296 -10.25 12.66 -5.50
C ALA A 296 -8.89 12.30 -6.14
N GLY A 297 -8.65 11.01 -6.37
CA GLY A 297 -7.40 10.51 -6.92
C GLY A 297 -7.62 9.66 -8.15
N SER A 298 -6.71 9.74 -9.12
CA SER A 298 -6.64 8.82 -10.26
C SER A 298 -5.46 7.87 -10.09
N ILE A 299 -5.70 6.56 -10.15
CA ILE A 299 -4.67 5.55 -9.96
C ILE A 299 -4.18 5.08 -11.33
N LYS A 300 -2.90 5.29 -11.65
CA LYS A 300 -2.24 4.62 -12.78
C LYS A 300 -1.90 3.19 -12.34
N LEU A 301 -2.58 2.19 -12.90
CA LEU A 301 -2.49 0.79 -12.52
C LEU A 301 -1.12 0.17 -12.89
N PHE A 302 -0.09 0.48 -12.09
CA PHE A 302 1.16 -0.26 -12.05
C PHE A 302 1.33 -0.88 -10.65
N THR A 303 0.35 -1.66 -10.22
CA THR A 303 0.30 -2.24 -8.85
C THR A 303 1.34 -3.33 -8.61
N ARG A 304 2.07 -3.77 -9.65
CA ARG A 304 3.09 -4.83 -9.58
C ARG A 304 4.54 -4.31 -9.51
N LEU A 305 4.75 -3.00 -9.43
CA LEU A 305 6.09 -2.42 -9.28
C LEU A 305 6.45 -2.39 -7.79
N PHE A 306 7.66 -2.85 -7.46
CA PHE A 306 8.25 -2.59 -6.14
C PHE A 306 8.49 -1.08 -6.00
N GLY A 307 8.27 -0.54 -4.78
CA GLY A 307 8.66 0.83 -4.47
C GLY A 307 10.18 1.02 -4.61
N PRO A 308 10.65 2.28 -4.68
CA PRO A 308 12.09 2.54 -4.70
C PRO A 308 12.76 1.95 -3.46
N LYS A 309 14.03 1.55 -3.60
CA LYS A 309 14.83 1.09 -2.47
C LYS A 309 14.87 2.19 -1.40
N LEU A 310 14.64 1.80 -0.14
CA LEU A 310 14.73 2.72 0.98
C LEU A 310 16.20 2.85 1.39
N GLU A 311 16.72 4.07 1.36
CA GLU A 311 18.14 4.35 1.63
C GLU A 311 18.43 4.54 3.13
N ASN A 312 17.46 5.06 3.88
CA ASN A 312 17.60 5.30 5.32
C ASN A 312 17.10 4.08 6.10
N SER A 313 18.03 3.33 6.68
CA SER A 313 17.76 2.22 7.60
C SER A 313 18.41 2.49 8.97
N SER A 314 17.86 1.89 10.03
CA SER A 314 18.43 1.92 11.38
C SER A 314 19.79 1.22 11.46
N MET A 315 20.10 0.36 10.49
CA MET A 315 21.37 -0.38 10.37
C MET A 315 21.86 -0.29 8.93
N THR A 316 23.17 -0.24 8.74
CA THR A 316 23.78 -0.42 7.43
C THR A 316 23.60 -1.86 6.94
N SER A 317 23.79 -2.07 5.63
CA SER A 317 23.69 -3.41 5.04
C SER A 317 24.70 -4.37 5.65
N GLU A 318 25.90 -3.88 5.97
CA GLU A 318 26.99 -4.65 6.57
C GLU A 318 26.68 -5.02 8.02
N GLU A 319 26.21 -4.07 8.84
CA GLU A 319 25.81 -4.35 10.23
C GLU A 319 24.68 -5.38 10.34
N TYR A 320 23.70 -5.32 9.44
CA TYR A 320 22.64 -6.33 9.40
C TYR A 320 23.19 -7.72 9.01
N LYS A 321 24.04 -7.79 7.98
CA LYS A 321 24.68 -9.07 7.58
C LYS A 321 25.55 -9.65 8.69
N ASP A 322 26.28 -8.81 9.41
CA ASP A 322 27.09 -9.24 10.56
C ASP A 322 26.22 -9.77 11.69
N SER A 323 25.05 -9.18 11.91
CA SER A 323 24.06 -9.66 12.87
C SER A 323 23.49 -11.03 12.45
N VAL A 324 23.27 -11.24 11.15
CA VAL A 324 22.87 -12.55 10.61
C VAL A 324 23.96 -13.60 10.84
N LEU A 325 25.24 -13.24 10.64
CA LEU A 325 26.36 -14.15 10.91
C LEU A 325 26.44 -14.54 12.39
N GLN A 326 26.32 -13.57 13.30
CA GLN A 326 26.28 -13.83 14.75
C GLN A 326 25.08 -14.71 15.15
N ALA A 327 23.90 -14.48 14.58
CA ALA A 327 22.74 -15.33 14.78
C ALA A 327 23.01 -16.77 14.34
N LYS A 328 23.70 -16.97 13.21
CA LYS A 328 24.08 -18.31 12.74
C LYS A 328 25.06 -19.00 13.67
N ASP A 329 26.00 -18.27 14.27
CA ASP A 329 26.91 -18.83 15.27
C ASP A 329 26.15 -19.38 16.48
N HIS A 330 25.13 -18.66 16.97
CA HIS A 330 24.24 -19.14 18.03
C HIS A 330 23.42 -20.37 17.62
N ILE A 331 23.00 -20.44 16.35
CA ILE A 331 22.29 -21.62 15.83
C ILE A 331 23.21 -22.84 15.80
N LEU A 332 24.45 -22.68 15.31
CA LEU A 332 25.44 -23.75 15.24
C LEU A 332 25.90 -24.22 16.63
N ALA A 333 25.94 -23.30 17.60
CA ALA A 333 26.20 -23.63 19.01
C ALA A 333 25.04 -24.37 19.70
N GLY A 334 23.85 -24.38 19.08
CA GLY A 334 22.64 -25.01 19.63
C GLY A 334 21.89 -24.15 20.64
N ASP A 335 22.16 -22.84 20.72
CA ASP A 335 21.41 -21.92 21.59
C ASP A 335 19.97 -21.71 21.10
N ILE A 336 19.80 -21.68 19.77
CA ILE A 336 18.53 -21.47 19.07
C ILE A 336 18.47 -22.32 17.79
N PHE A 337 17.27 -22.64 17.32
CA PHE A 337 17.02 -23.24 16.01
C PHE A 337 16.77 -22.17 14.93
N GLN A 338 16.11 -21.08 15.32
CA GLN A 338 15.79 -19.94 14.46
C GLN A 338 15.71 -18.66 15.30
N ILE A 339 16.05 -17.54 14.67
CA ILE A 339 15.80 -16.18 15.15
C ILE A 339 15.30 -15.32 14.01
N VAL A 340 14.40 -14.37 14.28
CA VAL A 340 13.90 -13.43 13.27
C VAL A 340 14.47 -12.08 13.59
N LEU A 341 15.46 -11.65 12.80
CA LEU A 341 16.08 -10.32 12.93
C LEU A 341 15.35 -9.32 12.03
N SER A 342 15.35 -8.05 12.43
CA SER A 342 14.68 -6.98 11.72
C SER A 342 15.47 -5.68 11.70
N GLN A 343 15.16 -4.83 10.74
CA GLN A 343 15.70 -3.48 10.62
C GLN A 343 14.58 -2.51 10.23
N ARG A 344 14.70 -1.25 10.66
CA ARG A 344 13.69 -0.22 10.44
C ARG A 344 14.15 0.74 9.36
N PHE A 345 13.34 0.88 8.32
CA PHE A 345 13.54 1.86 7.26
C PHE A 345 12.72 3.13 7.54
N GLU A 346 13.23 4.28 7.11
CA GLU A 346 12.54 5.56 7.19
C GLU A 346 12.27 6.11 5.80
N ARG A 347 11.05 6.62 5.59
CA ARG A 347 10.68 7.40 4.40
C ARG A 347 9.98 8.68 4.81
N ARG A 348 10.41 9.80 4.26
CA ARG A 348 9.70 11.08 4.41
C ARG A 348 8.64 11.23 3.32
N THR A 349 7.50 11.80 3.66
CA THR A 349 6.38 12.00 2.74
C THR A 349 5.52 13.18 3.17
N PHE A 350 4.81 13.79 2.24
CA PHE A 350 3.77 14.77 2.55
C PHE A 350 2.35 14.23 2.35
N ALA A 351 2.20 12.98 1.93
CA ALA A 351 0.91 12.32 1.84
C ALA A 351 0.36 12.08 3.26
N ASP A 352 -0.92 12.36 3.46
CA ASP A 352 -1.57 12.10 4.74
C ASP A 352 -1.60 10.58 5.01
N PRO A 353 -1.33 10.11 6.25
CA PRO A 353 -1.37 8.70 6.60
C PRO A 353 -2.66 7.99 6.17
N PHE A 354 -3.80 8.68 6.19
CA PHE A 354 -5.07 8.09 5.74
C PHE A 354 -5.14 7.90 4.22
N GLU A 355 -4.54 8.80 3.44
CA GLU A 355 -4.42 8.63 1.98
C GLU A 355 -3.48 7.47 1.65
N ILE A 356 -2.42 7.30 2.45
CA ILE A 356 -1.54 6.13 2.37
C ILE A 356 -2.30 4.85 2.72
N TYR A 357 -3.20 4.86 3.71
CA TYR A 357 -4.08 3.72 3.98
C TYR A 357 -5.01 3.42 2.81
N ARG A 358 -5.65 4.44 2.23
CA ARG A 358 -6.50 4.28 1.03
C ARG A 358 -5.71 3.68 -0.14
N ALA A 359 -4.47 4.08 -0.34
CA ALA A 359 -3.57 3.52 -1.34
C ALA A 359 -3.15 2.07 -0.99
N LEU A 360 -2.86 1.77 0.27
CA LEU A 360 -2.46 0.45 0.73
C LEU A 360 -3.55 -0.60 0.50
N ARG A 361 -4.84 -0.23 0.66
CA ARG A 361 -5.99 -1.08 0.30
C ARG A 361 -5.99 -1.55 -1.15
N VAL A 362 -5.37 -0.77 -2.05
CA VAL A 362 -5.25 -1.09 -3.48
C VAL A 362 -3.97 -1.87 -3.76
N VAL A 363 -2.86 -1.51 -3.11
CA VAL A 363 -1.53 -2.10 -3.35
C VAL A 363 -1.40 -3.49 -2.74
N ASN A 364 -1.89 -3.71 -1.51
CA ASN A 364 -1.67 -4.96 -0.80
C ASN A 364 -2.87 -5.34 0.10
N PRO A 365 -4.05 -5.62 -0.48
CA PRO A 365 -5.21 -6.07 0.28
C PRO A 365 -4.88 -7.36 1.06
N SER A 366 -5.10 -7.33 2.38
CA SER A 366 -4.74 -8.41 3.31
C SER A 366 -5.87 -8.70 4.32
N PRO A 367 -5.86 -9.85 5.04
CA PRO A 367 -6.86 -10.20 6.04
C PRO A 367 -7.06 -9.18 7.15
N TYR A 368 -6.00 -8.42 7.49
CA TYR A 368 -6.07 -7.35 8.49
C TYR A 368 -5.59 -6.04 7.88
N MET A 369 -6.53 -5.28 7.33
CA MET A 369 -6.31 -3.90 6.90
C MET A 369 -6.67 -2.97 8.04
N THR A 370 -5.75 -2.11 8.45
CA THR A 370 -5.95 -1.25 9.62
C THR A 370 -5.45 0.16 9.39
N TYR A 371 -6.31 1.12 9.74
CA TYR A 371 -5.92 2.48 10.07
C TYR A 371 -6.25 2.70 11.55
N LEU A 372 -5.24 2.83 12.40
CA LEU A 372 -5.41 2.99 13.85
C LEU A 372 -4.68 4.27 14.28
N GLN A 373 -5.43 5.24 14.79
CA GLN A 373 -4.85 6.38 15.50
C GLN A 373 -4.78 6.00 16.98
N ALA A 374 -3.56 5.93 17.48
CA ALA A 374 -3.25 5.72 18.89
C ALA A 374 -2.48 6.92 19.42
N ARG A 375 -2.41 7.08 20.73
CA ARG A 375 -1.63 8.21 21.28
C ARG A 375 -0.16 8.07 20.93
N GLY A 376 0.38 9.12 20.32
CA GLY A 376 1.77 9.21 19.90
C GLY A 376 2.06 8.61 18.53
N CYS A 377 1.15 7.85 17.91
CA CYS A 377 1.36 7.33 16.56
C CYS A 377 0.08 6.92 15.81
N ILE A 378 0.16 7.00 14.47
CA ILE A 378 -0.82 6.42 13.55
C ILE A 378 -0.22 5.16 12.93
N MET A 379 -0.96 4.06 12.94
CA MET A 379 -0.59 2.79 12.32
C MET A 379 -1.41 2.56 11.05
N VAL A 380 -0.71 2.31 9.95
CA VAL A 380 -1.29 1.96 8.65
C VAL A 380 -0.79 0.56 8.28
N ALA A 381 -1.67 -0.44 8.35
CA ALA A 381 -1.26 -1.85 8.25
C ALA A 381 -2.06 -2.65 7.21
N SER A 382 -1.37 -3.63 6.64
CA SER A 382 -1.94 -4.69 5.78
C SER A 382 -1.36 -6.04 6.19
N SER A 383 -1.68 -6.49 7.41
CA SER A 383 -1.07 -7.68 7.99
C SER A 383 -1.67 -8.96 7.40
N PRO A 384 -0.83 -9.94 6.99
CA PRO A 384 -1.29 -11.24 6.51
C PRO A 384 -1.65 -12.22 7.65
N GLU A 385 -1.15 -11.99 8.87
CA GLU A 385 -1.05 -13.03 9.91
C GLU A 385 -1.80 -12.68 11.20
N ILE A 386 -2.41 -13.69 11.81
CA ILE A 386 -3.08 -13.58 13.12
C ILE A 386 -2.02 -13.75 14.21
N LEU A 387 -1.98 -12.87 15.20
CA LEU A 387 -1.20 -13.11 16.42
C LEU A 387 -1.92 -14.19 17.26
N THR A 388 -3.16 -13.90 17.65
CA THR A 388 -4.05 -14.86 18.31
C THR A 388 -5.50 -14.40 18.20
N ARG A 389 -6.41 -15.37 18.19
CA ARG A 389 -7.86 -15.14 18.19
C ARG A 389 -8.53 -16.02 19.23
N VAL A 390 -9.49 -15.45 19.94
CA VAL A 390 -10.42 -16.18 20.82
C VAL A 390 -11.83 -15.87 20.35
N LYS A 391 -12.59 -16.88 19.93
CA LYS A 391 -14.00 -16.71 19.56
C LYS A 391 -14.84 -17.83 20.15
N LYS A 392 -15.87 -17.50 20.92
CA LYS A 392 -16.72 -18.50 21.61
C LYS A 392 -15.85 -19.55 22.33
N GLU A 393 -14.91 -19.08 23.15
CA GLU A 393 -13.94 -19.90 23.91
C GLU A 393 -12.93 -20.72 23.09
N LYS A 394 -12.97 -20.64 21.75
CA LYS A 394 -11.99 -21.31 20.89
C LYS A 394 -10.79 -20.41 20.61
N ILE A 395 -9.62 -20.84 21.09
CA ILE A 395 -8.32 -20.22 20.80
C ILE A 395 -7.87 -20.66 19.41
N THR A 396 -7.37 -19.73 18.60
CA THR A 396 -6.83 -20.01 17.27
C THR A 396 -5.53 -19.24 17.07
N ASN A 397 -4.48 -19.96 16.69
CA ASN A 397 -3.24 -19.43 16.15
C ASN A 397 -3.06 -19.97 14.73
N ARG A 398 -2.55 -19.13 13.83
CA ARG A 398 -2.40 -19.50 12.41
C ARG A 398 -1.04 -19.04 11.89
N PRO A 399 0.03 -19.81 12.14
CA PRO A 399 1.35 -19.49 11.61
C PRO A 399 1.32 -19.52 10.08
N LEU A 400 2.02 -18.55 9.48
CA LEU A 400 2.28 -18.47 8.05
C LEU A 400 3.79 -18.56 7.81
N ALA A 401 4.20 -19.39 6.87
CA ALA A 401 5.58 -19.46 6.38
C ALA A 401 5.58 -19.83 4.90
N GLY A 402 6.74 -19.76 4.25
CA GLY A 402 6.87 -20.13 2.84
C GLY A 402 6.07 -19.22 1.90
N THR A 403 6.74 -18.28 1.25
CA THR A 403 6.09 -17.33 0.34
C THR A 403 6.53 -17.54 -1.09
N VAL A 404 5.58 -17.74 -2.00
CA VAL A 404 5.85 -17.68 -3.44
C VAL A 404 4.87 -16.75 -4.13
N ARG A 405 5.29 -16.16 -5.25
CA ARG A 405 4.43 -15.30 -6.07
C ARG A 405 3.27 -16.12 -6.67
N ARG A 406 2.15 -15.47 -6.96
CA ARG A 406 1.10 -16.06 -7.79
C ARG A 406 1.59 -16.27 -9.23
N GLY A 407 1.18 -17.38 -9.84
CA GLY A 407 1.45 -17.68 -11.24
C GLY A 407 0.69 -16.75 -12.18
N LYS A 408 1.22 -16.50 -13.38
CA LYS A 408 0.52 -15.70 -14.40
C LYS A 408 -0.64 -16.45 -15.03
N SER A 409 -0.66 -17.78 -14.90
CA SER A 409 -1.73 -18.66 -15.36
C SER A 409 -2.09 -19.68 -14.26
N PRO A 410 -3.31 -20.25 -14.26
CA PRO A 410 -3.69 -21.29 -13.29
C PRO A 410 -2.75 -22.50 -13.28
N LYS A 411 -2.17 -22.86 -14.43
CA LYS A 411 -1.20 -23.96 -14.53
C LYS A 411 0.13 -23.62 -13.85
N GLU A 412 0.65 -22.41 -14.07
CA GLU A 412 1.86 -21.92 -13.40
C GLU A 412 1.62 -21.77 -11.89
N ASP A 413 0.44 -21.29 -11.47
CA ASP A 413 0.08 -21.13 -10.07
C ASP A 413 0.06 -22.47 -9.32
N LEU A 414 -0.51 -23.52 -9.92
CA LEU A 414 -0.48 -24.89 -9.38
C LEU A 414 0.92 -25.51 -9.39
N MET A 415 1.78 -25.12 -10.33
CA MET A 415 3.18 -25.58 -10.35
C MET A 415 3.96 -24.96 -9.19
N LEU A 416 3.83 -23.64 -8.99
CA LEU A 416 4.45 -22.90 -7.88
C LEU A 416 3.96 -23.39 -6.52
N GLU A 417 2.67 -23.73 -6.39
CA GLU A 417 2.12 -24.36 -5.19
C GLU A 417 2.82 -25.68 -4.87
N LYS A 418 2.97 -26.56 -5.88
CA LYS A 418 3.65 -27.85 -5.72
C LYS A 418 5.13 -27.68 -5.42
N GLU A 419 5.79 -26.70 -6.03
CA GLU A 419 7.19 -26.39 -5.73
C GLU A 419 7.34 -25.95 -4.28
N LEU A 420 6.49 -25.03 -3.80
CA LEU A 420 6.50 -24.56 -2.41
C LEU A 420 6.25 -25.70 -1.41
N LEU A 421 5.29 -26.59 -1.66
CA LEU A 421 5.01 -27.74 -0.78
C LEU A 421 6.07 -28.85 -0.85
N ASN A 422 6.95 -28.84 -1.85
CA ASN A 422 8.07 -29.78 -1.96
C ASN A 422 9.40 -29.15 -1.52
N ASP A 423 9.44 -27.86 -1.22
CA ASP A 423 10.61 -27.20 -0.67
C ASP A 423 10.81 -27.65 0.79
N GLN A 424 11.78 -28.55 0.98
CA GLN A 424 12.07 -29.14 2.28
C GLN A 424 12.47 -28.11 3.33
N LYS A 425 13.11 -27.00 2.94
CA LYS A 425 13.50 -25.92 3.85
C LYS A 425 12.25 -25.21 4.37
N GLN A 426 11.40 -24.74 3.46
CA GLN A 426 10.19 -24.00 3.80
C GLN A 426 9.21 -24.86 4.62
N CYS A 427 9.10 -26.15 4.28
CA CYS A 427 8.25 -27.08 5.02
C CYS A 427 8.77 -27.34 6.44
N ALA A 428 10.09 -27.49 6.61
CA ALA A 428 10.69 -27.70 7.93
C ALA A 428 10.53 -26.47 8.85
N GLU A 429 10.78 -25.27 8.30
CA GLU A 429 10.55 -24.00 9.00
C GLU A 429 9.08 -23.87 9.44
N HIS A 430 8.15 -24.16 8.53
CA HIS A 430 6.72 -24.10 8.81
C HIS A 430 6.30 -25.07 9.92
N ILE A 431 6.77 -26.32 9.89
CA ILE A 431 6.45 -27.32 10.92
C ILE A 431 6.94 -26.87 12.30
N MET A 432 8.15 -26.31 12.37
CA MET A 432 8.68 -25.77 13.63
C MET A 432 7.79 -24.64 14.18
N LEU A 433 7.30 -23.74 13.32
CA LEU A 433 6.37 -22.67 13.70
C LEU A 433 5.02 -23.22 14.18
N VAL A 434 4.53 -24.30 13.57
CA VAL A 434 3.34 -25.01 14.04
C VAL A 434 3.55 -25.56 15.44
N ASP A 435 4.71 -26.14 15.73
CA ASP A 435 5.02 -26.64 17.08
C ASP A 435 5.15 -25.52 18.12
N LEU A 436 5.72 -24.37 17.76
CA LEU A 436 5.69 -23.18 18.62
C LEU A 436 4.25 -22.72 18.89
N GLY A 437 3.41 -22.64 17.85
CA GLY A 437 2.00 -22.28 17.98
C GLY A 437 1.24 -23.28 18.87
N ARG A 438 1.53 -24.58 18.78
CA ARG A 438 0.99 -25.61 19.68
C ARG A 438 1.40 -25.41 21.11
N ASN A 439 2.66 -25.05 21.36
CA ASN A 439 3.15 -24.75 22.71
C ASN A 439 2.47 -23.51 23.30
N ASP A 440 2.32 -22.45 22.52
CA ASP A 440 1.67 -21.21 22.97
C ASP A 440 0.19 -21.41 23.26
N VAL A 441 -0.56 -22.03 22.33
CA VAL A 441 -1.96 -22.38 22.54
C VAL A 441 -2.11 -23.34 23.73
N GLY A 442 -1.20 -24.31 23.86
CA GLY A 442 -1.24 -25.32 24.92
C GLY A 442 -1.08 -24.77 26.34
N LYS A 443 -0.36 -23.66 26.54
CA LYS A 443 -0.23 -23.01 27.86
C LYS A 443 -1.55 -22.51 28.43
N VAL A 444 -2.49 -22.17 27.56
CA VAL A 444 -3.76 -21.50 27.88
C VAL A 444 -4.98 -22.28 27.41
N SER A 445 -4.82 -23.57 27.11
CA SER A 445 -5.90 -24.45 26.66
C SER A 445 -6.22 -25.53 27.68
N LYS A 446 -7.46 -26.03 27.68
CA LYS A 446 -7.89 -27.22 28.42
C LYS A 446 -6.99 -28.41 28.03
N PRO A 447 -6.46 -29.20 28.98
CA PRO A 447 -5.61 -30.35 28.67
C PRO A 447 -6.25 -31.29 27.64
N GLY A 448 -5.51 -31.64 26.59
CA GLY A 448 -5.98 -32.51 25.50
C GLY A 448 -6.86 -31.85 24.44
N SER A 449 -7.22 -30.56 24.58
CA SER A 449 -8.05 -29.84 23.59
C SER A 449 -7.26 -29.32 22.37
N VAL A 450 -5.93 -29.21 22.48
CA VAL A 450 -5.08 -28.62 21.42
C VAL A 450 -5.05 -29.50 20.18
N LYS A 451 -5.41 -28.95 19.03
CA LYS A 451 -5.48 -29.65 17.74
C LYS A 451 -4.84 -28.84 16.63
N VAL A 452 -4.21 -29.54 15.67
CA VAL A 452 -3.81 -28.96 14.38
C VAL A 452 -4.92 -29.28 13.39
N GLU A 453 -5.84 -28.34 13.18
CA GLU A 453 -7.03 -28.55 12.33
C GLU A 453 -6.69 -28.59 10.83
N LYS A 454 -5.70 -27.80 10.44
CA LYS A 454 -5.18 -27.75 9.07
C LYS A 454 -3.66 -27.70 9.15
N LEU A 455 -3.00 -28.58 8.41
CA LEU A 455 -1.54 -28.64 8.33
C LEU A 455 -1.10 -28.40 6.88
N MET A 456 -0.15 -27.48 6.70
CA MET A 456 0.48 -27.12 5.43
C MET A 456 -0.52 -26.87 4.28
N ASN A 457 -1.60 -26.15 4.58
CA ASN A 457 -2.55 -25.72 3.55
C ASN A 457 -2.05 -24.47 2.83
N ILE A 458 -2.37 -24.32 1.55
CA ILE A 458 -1.95 -23.15 0.78
C ILE A 458 -3.05 -22.08 0.82
N GLU A 459 -2.70 -20.90 1.30
CA GLU A 459 -3.55 -19.72 1.27
C GLU A 459 -3.10 -18.79 0.14
N ARG A 460 -4.03 -18.48 -0.78
CA ARG A 460 -3.78 -17.65 -1.96
C ARG A 460 -4.27 -16.23 -1.73
N TYR A 461 -3.37 -15.27 -1.89
CA TYR A 461 -3.66 -13.84 -1.88
C TYR A 461 -3.52 -13.28 -3.30
N SER A 462 -3.78 -11.97 -3.43
CA SER A 462 -3.74 -11.27 -4.72
C SER A 462 -2.39 -11.37 -5.45
N HIS A 463 -1.28 -11.40 -4.71
CA HIS A 463 0.07 -11.34 -5.28
C HIS A 463 0.98 -12.51 -4.88
N VAL A 464 0.69 -13.15 -3.76
CA VAL A 464 1.49 -14.25 -3.19
C VAL A 464 0.60 -15.37 -2.70
N MET A 465 1.19 -16.54 -2.45
CA MET A 465 0.59 -17.62 -1.67
C MET A 465 1.53 -18.02 -0.53
N HIS A 466 0.93 -18.48 0.58
CA HIS A 466 1.63 -18.86 1.80
C HIS A 466 1.29 -20.30 2.23
N ILE A 467 2.25 -21.01 2.83
CA ILE A 467 1.96 -22.19 3.64
C ILE A 467 1.31 -21.72 4.94
N SER A 468 0.17 -22.28 5.28
CA SER A 468 -0.65 -21.93 6.44
C SER A 468 -1.00 -23.18 7.23
N SER A 469 -1.10 -23.05 8.54
CA SER A 469 -1.63 -24.11 9.40
C SER A 469 -2.46 -23.50 10.51
N THR A 470 -3.48 -24.22 10.96
CA THR A 470 -4.39 -23.73 12.01
C THR A 470 -4.22 -24.59 13.24
N VAL A 471 -3.75 -23.99 14.32
CA VAL A 471 -3.67 -24.59 15.65
C VAL A 471 -4.80 -24.03 16.50
N THR A 472 -5.58 -24.91 17.12
CA THR A 472 -6.72 -24.53 17.95
C THR A 472 -6.67 -25.18 19.31
N GLY A 473 -7.36 -24.59 20.29
CA GLY A 473 -7.54 -25.12 21.63
C GLY A 473 -8.78 -24.53 22.28
N GLU A 474 -9.23 -25.13 23.38
CA GLU A 474 -10.40 -24.65 24.14
C GLU A 474 -9.93 -23.88 25.38
N LEU A 475 -10.42 -22.66 25.56
CA LEU A 475 -10.07 -21.80 26.70
C LEU A 475 -10.62 -22.41 28.01
N PRO A 476 -9.79 -22.54 29.06
CA PRO A 476 -10.25 -22.89 30.41
C PRO A 476 -11.17 -21.83 31.00
N ASP A 477 -12.20 -22.27 31.74
CA ASP A 477 -13.24 -21.40 32.31
C ASP A 477 -12.69 -20.36 33.31
N ASN A 478 -11.49 -20.58 33.84
CA ASN A 478 -10.81 -19.68 34.79
C ASN A 478 -9.86 -18.67 34.12
N LEU A 479 -9.71 -18.73 32.78
CA LEU A 479 -8.85 -17.86 32.00
C LEU A 479 -9.67 -16.97 31.07
N THR A 480 -9.09 -15.84 30.70
CA THR A 480 -9.70 -14.85 29.80
C THR A 480 -8.88 -14.68 28.53
N SER A 481 -9.41 -13.96 27.54
CA SER A 481 -8.65 -13.60 26.34
C SER A 481 -7.37 -12.81 26.63
N TRP A 482 -7.32 -12.05 27.74
CA TRP A 482 -6.10 -11.38 28.21
C TRP A 482 -4.98 -12.36 28.57
N ASP A 483 -5.32 -13.50 29.18
CA ASP A 483 -4.35 -14.56 29.51
C ASP A 483 -3.83 -15.23 28.23
N VAL A 484 -4.70 -15.41 27.23
CA VAL A 484 -4.32 -15.94 25.91
C VAL A 484 -3.36 -14.98 25.21
N LEU A 485 -3.64 -13.68 25.23
CA LEU A 485 -2.77 -12.68 24.62
C LEU A 485 -1.38 -12.68 25.26
N ARG A 486 -1.30 -12.72 26.60
CA ARG A 486 -0.04 -12.84 27.35
C ARG A 486 0.79 -14.06 26.94
N ALA A 487 0.16 -15.20 26.77
CA ALA A 487 0.85 -16.43 26.38
C ALA A 487 1.35 -16.40 24.92
N ALA A 488 0.65 -15.67 24.05
CA ALA A 488 0.94 -15.59 22.62
C ALA A 488 2.00 -14.54 22.27
N LEU A 489 2.21 -13.50 23.09
CA LEU A 489 3.11 -12.38 22.78
C LEU A 489 4.61 -12.71 22.98
N PRO A 490 5.49 -12.37 22.00
CA PRO A 490 5.21 -12.37 20.57
C PRO A 490 5.15 -13.82 20.04
N VAL A 491 4.60 -13.99 18.83
CA VAL A 491 4.56 -15.31 18.18
C VAL A 491 5.93 -15.72 17.65
N GLY A 492 6.12 -17.03 17.43
CA GLY A 492 7.38 -17.61 16.95
C GLY A 492 7.83 -17.07 15.59
N THR A 493 6.90 -16.70 14.70
CA THR A 493 7.16 -16.20 13.34
C THR A 493 7.91 -14.87 13.27
N VAL A 494 7.99 -14.15 14.40
CA VAL A 494 8.69 -12.86 14.49
C VAL A 494 9.71 -12.81 15.62
N SER A 495 9.92 -13.90 16.34
CA SER A 495 10.88 -14.00 17.42
C SER A 495 11.91 -15.08 17.11
N GLY A 496 11.53 -16.35 17.26
CA GLY A 496 12.38 -17.49 16.98
C GLY A 496 12.07 -18.68 17.89
N ALA A 497 12.97 -19.65 17.89
CA ALA A 497 12.84 -20.89 18.65
C ALA A 497 14.20 -21.29 19.25
N PRO A 498 14.31 -21.59 20.55
CA PRO A 498 13.33 -21.35 21.62
C PRO A 498 13.02 -19.84 21.81
N LYS A 499 11.73 -19.51 21.99
CA LYS A 499 11.21 -18.13 21.96
C LYS A 499 11.98 -17.15 22.85
N VAL A 500 12.11 -17.44 24.14
CA VAL A 500 12.73 -16.52 25.11
C VAL A 500 14.20 -16.27 24.79
N LYS A 501 14.96 -17.33 24.44
CA LYS A 501 16.37 -17.20 24.09
C LYS A 501 16.58 -16.42 22.80
N ALA A 502 15.73 -16.63 21.80
CA ALA A 502 15.77 -15.83 20.57
C ALA A 502 15.52 -14.34 20.86
N MET A 503 14.59 -14.00 21.76
CA MET A 503 14.36 -12.59 22.16
C MET A 503 15.53 -11.97 22.93
N GLU A 504 16.21 -12.73 23.80
CA GLU A 504 17.44 -12.25 24.46
C GLU A 504 18.54 -11.90 23.45
N LEU A 505 18.62 -12.66 22.35
CA LEU A 505 19.58 -12.41 21.26
C LEU A 505 19.11 -11.27 20.34
N ILE A 506 17.81 -11.12 20.11
CA ILE A 506 17.25 -9.95 19.39
C ILE A 506 17.65 -8.66 20.12
N ASP A 507 17.53 -8.61 21.45
CA ASP A 507 17.94 -7.44 22.26
C ASP A 507 19.46 -7.13 22.15
N GLN A 508 20.29 -8.11 21.79
CA GLN A 508 21.74 -7.94 21.61
C GLN A 508 22.10 -7.52 20.18
N LEU A 509 21.35 -8.01 19.19
CA LEU A 509 21.68 -7.87 17.76
C LEU A 509 20.93 -6.71 17.10
N GLU A 510 19.76 -6.30 17.61
CA GLU A 510 19.02 -5.14 17.11
C GLU A 510 19.40 -3.84 17.83
N VAL A 511 19.51 -2.76 17.07
CA VAL A 511 20.02 -1.47 17.56
C VAL A 511 19.00 -0.60 18.32
N THR A 512 17.70 -0.90 18.20
CA THR A 512 16.62 -0.10 18.83
C THR A 512 15.41 -0.96 19.16
N ARG A 513 14.55 -0.51 20.10
CA ARG A 513 13.30 -1.20 20.41
C ARG A 513 12.39 -1.31 19.17
N ARG A 514 11.71 -2.45 19.04
CA ARG A 514 10.78 -2.71 17.93
C ARG A 514 9.50 -1.90 18.02
N GLY A 515 9.03 -1.56 19.23
CA GLY A 515 7.79 -0.81 19.41
C GLY A 515 6.61 -1.57 18.75
N PRO A 516 5.74 -0.92 17.95
CA PRO A 516 4.60 -1.60 17.35
C PRO A 516 4.95 -2.78 16.44
N TYR A 517 6.11 -2.79 15.77
CA TYR A 517 6.50 -3.88 14.87
C TYR A 517 6.62 -5.21 15.63
N SER A 518 6.10 -6.31 15.07
CA SER A 518 6.06 -7.65 15.72
C SER A 518 5.25 -7.73 17.02
N GLY A 519 4.58 -6.65 17.42
CA GLY A 519 3.52 -6.64 18.41
C GLY A 519 2.19 -7.10 17.83
N GLY A 520 1.07 -6.71 18.44
CA GLY A 520 -0.27 -6.99 17.94
C GLY A 520 -1.15 -5.75 17.87
N PHE A 521 -2.12 -5.73 16.96
CA PHE A 521 -3.20 -4.74 16.95
C PHE A 521 -4.54 -5.42 16.68
N GLY A 522 -5.62 -4.87 17.24
CA GLY A 522 -6.96 -5.43 17.09
C GLY A 522 -7.85 -5.08 18.27
N GLY A 523 -8.78 -5.96 18.61
CA GLY A 523 -9.74 -5.69 19.69
C GLY A 523 -10.15 -6.89 20.53
N ILE A 524 -10.63 -6.59 21.73
CA ILE A 524 -11.26 -7.49 22.71
C ILE A 524 -12.66 -6.95 22.98
N SER A 525 -13.69 -7.73 22.65
CA SER A 525 -15.08 -7.33 22.80
C SER A 525 -15.52 -7.31 24.26
N PHE A 526 -16.65 -6.67 24.53
CA PHE A 526 -17.30 -6.77 25.85
C PHE A 526 -17.61 -8.21 26.26
N SER A 527 -17.93 -9.09 25.30
CA SER A 527 -18.17 -10.52 25.55
C SER A 527 -16.90 -11.35 25.80
N GLY A 528 -15.71 -10.74 25.70
CA GLY A 528 -14.43 -11.41 25.88
C GLY A 528 -13.84 -12.07 24.63
N ASP A 529 -14.56 -12.07 23.50
CA ASP A 529 -14.00 -12.48 22.21
C ASP A 529 -12.85 -11.53 21.82
N MET A 530 -11.81 -12.07 21.19
CA MET A 530 -10.59 -11.34 20.86
C MET A 530 -10.12 -11.67 19.45
N ASP A 531 -9.70 -10.65 18.71
CA ASP A 531 -9.03 -10.82 17.42
C ASP A 531 -7.86 -9.84 17.30
N ILE A 532 -6.64 -10.35 17.41
CA ILE A 532 -5.40 -9.56 17.35
C ILE A 532 -4.59 -10.02 16.15
N ALA A 533 -4.35 -9.12 15.21
CA ALA A 533 -3.44 -9.30 14.10
C ALA A 533 -2.00 -9.07 14.55
N LEU A 534 -1.06 -9.77 13.93
CA LEU A 534 0.36 -9.52 14.13
C LEU A 534 0.75 -8.22 13.41
N ALA A 535 1.53 -7.36 14.04
CA ALA A 535 1.94 -6.07 13.47
C ALA A 535 3.07 -6.20 12.45
N LEU A 536 2.78 -6.91 11.36
CA LEU A 536 3.58 -7.02 10.15
C LEU A 536 3.02 -6.12 9.05
N ARG A 537 3.86 -5.80 8.07
CA ARG A 537 3.49 -4.95 6.93
C ARG A 537 2.74 -3.68 7.41
N THR A 538 3.32 -3.03 8.42
CA THR A 538 2.74 -1.89 9.12
C THR A 538 3.66 -0.69 8.99
N ILE A 539 3.09 0.45 8.60
CA ILE A 539 3.75 1.75 8.58
C ILE A 539 3.35 2.49 9.86
N VAL A 540 4.33 2.97 10.61
CA VAL A 540 4.10 3.73 11.85
C VAL A 540 4.49 5.19 11.61
N PHE A 541 3.55 6.09 11.88
CA PHE A 541 3.74 7.54 11.80
C PHE A 541 3.66 8.14 13.20
N PRO A 542 4.78 8.52 13.83
CA PRO A 542 4.77 9.24 15.09
C PRO A 542 4.01 10.55 14.96
N THR A 543 3.09 10.81 15.89
CA THR A 543 2.31 12.06 15.90
C THR A 543 3.01 13.13 16.73
N SER A 544 3.80 12.75 17.74
CA SER A 544 4.65 13.66 18.50
C SER A 544 5.77 14.20 17.60
N THR A 545 5.90 15.52 17.57
CA THR A 545 7.05 16.21 16.97
C THR A 545 8.31 15.72 17.68
N ARG A 546 9.26 15.12 16.93
CA ARG A 546 10.64 14.96 17.40
C ARG A 546 11.10 16.30 17.98
N TYR A 547 11.70 16.25 19.16
CA TYR A 547 12.23 17.36 19.93
C TYR A 547 12.95 18.41 19.04
N ASP A 548 12.77 19.69 19.38
CA ASP A 548 13.42 20.89 18.83
C ASP A 548 12.66 21.82 17.87
N THR A 549 11.36 22.03 18.08
CA THR A 549 10.82 23.40 17.88
C THR A 549 9.90 23.78 19.02
N MET A 550 10.40 24.66 19.90
CA MET A 550 9.65 25.35 20.96
C MET A 550 8.66 26.40 20.40
N TYR A 551 8.21 26.22 19.16
CA TYR A 551 7.22 27.05 18.50
C TYR A 551 6.04 26.17 18.10
N SER A 552 4.96 26.31 18.86
CA SER A 552 3.62 26.02 18.38
C SER A 552 3.42 26.78 17.07
N TYR A 553 3.48 26.09 15.94
CA TYR A 553 3.00 26.66 14.68
C TYR A 553 1.49 26.80 14.80
N LYS A 554 1.04 28.01 15.15
CA LYS A 554 -0.35 28.46 15.05
C LYS A 554 -0.85 28.56 13.60
N ASP A 555 -0.12 28.02 12.63
CA ASP A 555 -0.51 27.98 11.23
C ASP A 555 -0.96 26.56 10.85
N ALA A 556 -2.27 26.35 10.88
CA ALA A 556 -2.93 25.15 10.37
C ALA A 556 -2.79 24.96 8.83
N ASN A 557 -2.01 25.82 8.17
CA ASN A 557 -1.87 25.91 6.71
C ASN A 557 -0.50 25.45 6.17
N THR A 558 0.42 24.94 7.00
CA THR A 558 1.67 24.36 6.50
C THR A 558 1.54 22.86 6.26
N ARG A 559 1.93 22.41 5.06
CA ARG A 559 1.99 20.99 4.69
C ARG A 559 2.98 20.28 5.62
N ARG A 560 2.50 19.45 6.54
CA ARG A 560 3.33 18.68 7.47
C ARG A 560 4.09 17.58 6.70
N GLU A 561 5.41 17.55 6.86
CA GLU A 561 6.21 16.39 6.47
C GLU A 561 6.00 15.28 7.52
N TRP A 562 5.75 14.07 7.03
CA TRP A 562 5.58 12.85 7.80
C TRP A 562 6.83 11.98 7.68
N VAL A 563 7.23 11.36 8.80
CA VAL A 563 8.23 10.29 8.79
C VAL A 563 7.49 8.95 8.92
N ALA A 564 7.49 8.19 7.83
CA ALA A 564 6.99 6.83 7.78
C ALA A 564 8.08 5.87 8.26
N HIS A 565 7.85 5.16 9.36
CA HIS A 565 8.72 4.07 9.77
C HIS A 565 8.18 2.73 9.26
N LEU A 566 9.01 2.00 8.52
CA LEU A 566 8.70 0.72 7.91
C LEU A 566 9.70 -0.32 8.40
N GLN A 567 9.29 -1.16 9.35
CA GLN A 567 10.16 -2.20 9.89
C GLN A 567 9.87 -3.55 9.24
N ALA A 568 10.93 -4.27 8.87
CA ALA A 568 10.84 -5.56 8.21
C ALA A 568 11.96 -6.49 8.70
N GLY A 569 11.65 -7.78 8.75
CA GLY A 569 12.55 -8.81 9.27
C GLY A 569 12.54 -10.08 8.43
N ALA A 570 13.53 -10.93 8.68
CA ALA A 570 13.74 -12.19 8.00
C ALA A 570 14.09 -13.30 8.99
N GLY A 571 13.61 -14.51 8.72
CA GLY A 571 13.86 -15.69 9.55
C GLY A 571 15.23 -16.27 9.26
N ILE A 572 16.11 -16.28 10.27
CA ILE A 572 17.48 -16.76 10.15
C ILE A 572 17.55 -18.20 10.64
N VAL A 573 18.05 -19.07 9.76
CA VAL A 573 18.33 -20.48 9.99
C VAL A 573 19.79 -20.80 9.65
N ALA A 574 20.26 -22.00 9.96
CA ALA A 574 21.66 -22.39 9.79
C ALA A 574 22.21 -22.21 8.36
N ASP A 575 21.35 -22.35 7.35
CA ASP A 575 21.67 -22.23 5.92
C ASP A 575 21.33 -20.85 5.32
N SER A 576 20.87 -19.88 6.12
CA SER A 576 20.57 -18.52 5.65
C SER A 576 21.80 -17.84 5.05
N ASP A 577 21.61 -17.15 3.92
CA ASP A 577 22.62 -16.31 3.28
C ASP A 577 22.41 -14.83 3.69
N PRO A 578 23.37 -14.17 4.34
CA PRO A 578 23.18 -12.81 4.85
C PRO A 578 22.73 -11.78 3.79
N ALA A 579 23.14 -11.94 2.53
CA ALA A 579 22.76 -11.03 1.47
C ALA A 579 21.32 -11.27 0.98
N ASP A 580 20.86 -12.52 0.96
CA ASP A 580 19.45 -12.86 0.71
C ASP A 580 18.53 -12.31 1.81
N GLU A 581 18.90 -12.48 3.08
CA GLU A 581 18.08 -12.01 4.21
C GLU A 581 17.97 -10.48 4.24
N GLN A 582 19.05 -9.76 3.89
CA GLN A 582 19.01 -8.31 3.71
C GLN A 582 18.04 -7.92 2.59
N ARG A 583 18.12 -8.59 1.43
CA ARG A 583 17.21 -8.32 0.29
C ARG A 583 15.77 -8.60 0.66
N GLU A 584 15.51 -9.61 1.47
CA GLU A 584 14.17 -9.93 1.95
C GLU A 584 13.57 -8.79 2.79
N CYS A 585 14.33 -8.25 3.75
CA CYS A 585 13.94 -7.08 4.53
C CYS A 585 13.63 -5.86 3.63
N GLU A 586 14.52 -5.55 2.67
CA GLU A 586 14.35 -4.43 1.73
C GLU A 586 13.08 -4.61 0.89
N ASN A 587 12.84 -5.82 0.35
CA ASN A 587 11.67 -6.12 -0.48
C ASN A 587 10.35 -6.02 0.31
N LYS A 588 10.33 -6.53 1.56
CA LYS A 588 9.16 -6.45 2.45
C LYS A 588 8.81 -4.99 2.77
N ALA A 589 9.81 -4.14 3.00
CA ALA A 589 9.61 -2.72 3.26
C ALA A 589 9.21 -1.93 1.98
N ALA A 590 9.81 -2.24 0.83
CA ALA A 590 9.51 -1.60 -0.45
C ALA A 590 8.05 -1.80 -0.89
N ALA A 591 7.44 -2.93 -0.53
CA ALA A 591 6.01 -3.19 -0.80
C ALA A 591 5.08 -2.17 -0.11
N LEU A 592 5.43 -1.73 1.11
CA LEU A 592 4.70 -0.69 1.83
C LEU A 592 5.01 0.70 1.29
N ALA A 593 6.28 0.96 0.93
CA ALA A 593 6.70 2.21 0.31
C ALA A 593 5.92 2.51 -0.98
N ARG A 594 5.50 1.46 -1.70
CA ARG A 594 4.65 1.60 -2.89
C ARG A 594 3.29 2.25 -2.60
N ALA A 595 2.70 2.02 -1.42
CA ALA A 595 1.46 2.69 -1.03
C ALA A 595 1.69 4.20 -0.81
N ILE A 596 2.87 4.58 -0.33
CA ILE A 596 3.28 5.98 -0.19
C ILE A 596 3.45 6.62 -1.58
N ASP A 597 4.15 5.95 -2.52
CA ASP A 597 4.27 6.45 -3.91
C ASP A 597 2.89 6.70 -4.54
N LEU A 598 1.96 5.76 -4.33
CA LEU A 598 0.63 5.85 -4.91
C LEU A 598 -0.19 6.98 -4.29
N ALA A 599 -0.08 7.20 -2.97
CA ALA A 599 -0.74 8.31 -2.30
C ALA A 599 -0.17 9.66 -2.76
N GLU A 600 1.16 9.79 -2.86
CA GLU A 600 1.82 11.00 -3.36
C GLU A 600 1.46 11.30 -4.83
N GLY A 601 1.35 10.25 -5.66
CA GLY A 601 0.92 10.37 -7.05
C GLY A 601 -0.57 10.64 -7.25
N ALA A 602 -1.41 10.34 -6.24
CA ALA A 602 -2.85 10.60 -6.26
C ALA A 602 -3.20 12.05 -5.88
N ASP A 603 -2.28 12.77 -5.21
CA ASP A 603 -2.46 14.08 -4.59
C ASP A 603 -2.36 15.30 -5.54
N VAL A 604 -2.83 15.19 -6.79
CA VAL A 604 -2.89 16.34 -7.72
C VAL A 604 -4.26 16.48 -8.40
N VAL A 605 -5.37 16.46 -7.64
CA VAL A 605 -6.63 17.14 -8.04
C VAL A 605 -7.40 17.60 -6.80
N VAL A 606 -6.92 18.64 -6.10
CA VAL A 606 -7.78 19.35 -5.14
C VAL A 606 -8.68 20.30 -5.92
N ALA A 607 -9.96 19.94 -6.04
CA ALA A 607 -11.00 20.77 -6.63
C ALA A 607 -11.31 22.00 -5.76
N GLY A 608 -10.83 23.17 -6.16
CA GLY A 608 -11.18 24.44 -5.53
C GLY A 608 -10.79 25.68 -6.34
N LYS A 609 -11.80 26.26 -7.01
CA LYS A 609 -11.84 27.60 -7.64
C LYS A 609 -11.05 27.79 -8.95
N LEU A 610 -11.84 27.86 -10.03
CA LEU A 610 -11.68 28.88 -11.07
C LEU A 610 -11.42 30.24 -10.40
N GLY A 611 -10.14 30.58 -10.29
CA GLY A 611 -9.66 31.82 -9.73
C GLY A 611 -8.29 32.06 -10.33
N LEU A 612 -8.23 33.04 -11.22
CA LEU A 612 -7.00 33.68 -11.66
C LEU A 612 -6.10 33.96 -10.45
N TYR A 613 -5.15 33.09 -10.18
CA TYR A 613 -4.00 33.41 -9.35
C TYR A 613 -2.76 32.95 -10.09
N SER A 614 -2.09 33.97 -10.61
CA SER A 614 -0.70 34.03 -11.03
C SER A 614 0.14 32.99 -10.27
N VAL A 615 0.47 31.89 -10.96
CA VAL A 615 1.54 31.00 -10.51
C VAL A 615 2.79 31.84 -10.55
N TYR A 616 3.43 31.99 -9.39
CA TYR A 616 4.74 32.58 -9.28
C TYR A 616 5.64 31.90 -10.31
N ASN A 617 6.15 32.70 -11.25
CA ASN A 617 7.28 32.36 -12.10
C ASN A 617 8.47 31.99 -11.20
N LEU A 618 8.52 30.74 -10.74
CA LEU A 618 9.78 30.04 -10.65
C LEU A 618 10.27 29.96 -12.08
N ALA A 619 11.36 30.66 -12.37
CA ALA A 619 11.96 30.69 -13.70
C ALA A 619 12.18 29.25 -14.17
N MET A 620 11.24 28.72 -14.97
CA MET A 620 11.39 27.44 -15.64
C MET A 620 12.55 27.62 -16.61
N GLY A 621 13.73 27.12 -16.24
CA GLY A 621 14.83 27.00 -17.18
C GLY A 621 14.34 26.23 -18.42
N ASN A 622 14.77 26.67 -19.60
CA ASN A 622 14.42 26.03 -20.87
C ASN A 622 14.55 24.50 -20.78
N THR A 623 13.61 23.75 -21.37
CA THR A 623 13.75 22.31 -21.57
C THR A 623 14.93 22.05 -22.49
N LYS A 624 15.99 21.41 -21.99
CA LYS A 624 17.21 21.14 -22.74
C LYS A 624 17.09 19.82 -23.48
N ILE A 625 17.34 19.82 -24.78
CA ILE A 625 17.35 18.60 -25.60
C ILE A 625 18.70 18.45 -26.27
N TYR A 626 19.33 17.29 -26.11
CA TYR A 626 20.60 17.02 -26.76
C TYR A 626 20.39 16.16 -28.00
N ILE A 627 20.85 16.67 -29.14
CA ILE A 627 20.97 15.91 -30.39
C ILE A 627 22.41 15.43 -30.50
N VAL A 628 22.64 14.17 -30.14
CA VAL A 628 23.96 13.56 -30.12
C VAL A 628 24.12 12.70 -31.36
N TYR A 629 25.10 12.97 -32.22
CA TYR A 629 25.23 12.27 -33.49
C TYR A 629 26.66 11.86 -33.85
N TYR A 630 26.75 10.87 -34.73
CA TYR A 630 27.95 10.54 -35.51
C TYR A 630 27.64 10.65 -37.00
N SER A 631 28.51 11.28 -37.79
CA SER A 631 28.33 11.45 -39.23
C SER A 631 29.65 11.22 -39.96
N LEU A 632 29.67 10.28 -40.91
CA LEU A 632 30.87 9.96 -41.70
C LEU A 632 30.91 10.76 -43.03
N HIS A 633 29.76 10.90 -43.68
CA HIS A 633 29.61 11.52 -45.01
C HIS A 633 28.66 12.74 -44.99
N GLY A 634 28.35 13.31 -43.82
CA GLY A 634 27.50 14.50 -43.69
C GLY A 634 25.99 14.23 -43.56
N HIS A 635 25.47 13.10 -44.05
CA HIS A 635 24.02 12.82 -44.05
C HIS A 635 23.35 12.89 -42.67
N VAL A 636 23.94 12.26 -41.65
CA VAL A 636 23.38 12.26 -40.29
C VAL A 636 23.47 13.66 -39.67
N GLU A 637 24.53 14.39 -39.96
CA GLU A 637 24.69 15.79 -39.51
C GLU A 637 23.60 16.69 -40.10
N ILE A 638 23.31 16.57 -41.40
CA ILE A 638 22.25 17.34 -42.06
C ILE A 638 20.90 17.05 -41.38
N MET A 639 20.60 15.77 -41.12
CA MET A 639 19.39 15.37 -40.38
C MET A 639 19.39 15.92 -38.95
N ALA A 640 20.53 15.90 -38.25
CA ALA A 640 20.66 16.38 -36.88
C ALA A 640 20.38 17.88 -36.77
N ARG A 641 20.87 18.68 -37.73
CA ARG A 641 20.61 20.13 -37.80
C ARG A 641 19.13 20.40 -38.06
N GLU A 642 18.47 19.62 -38.89
CA GLU A 642 17.04 19.78 -39.15
C GLU A 642 16.18 19.35 -37.95
N ILE A 643 16.57 18.28 -37.24
CA ILE A 643 15.96 17.89 -35.96
C ILE A 643 16.12 19.00 -34.92
N GLN A 644 17.30 19.61 -34.82
CA GLN A 644 17.55 20.73 -33.92
C GLN A 644 16.61 21.91 -34.24
N ARG A 645 16.44 22.26 -35.53
CA ARG A 645 15.47 23.28 -35.96
C ARG A 645 14.05 22.93 -35.55
N GLY A 646 13.65 21.66 -35.70
CA GLY A 646 12.36 21.15 -35.26
C GLY A 646 12.15 21.31 -33.75
N ALA A 647 13.12 20.89 -32.94
CA ALA A 647 13.05 20.98 -31.49
C ALA A 647 13.01 22.44 -31.00
N ASN A 648 13.84 23.31 -31.55
CA ASN A 648 13.88 24.75 -31.23
C ASN A 648 12.63 25.52 -31.69
N SER A 649 11.78 24.93 -32.55
CA SER A 649 10.49 25.53 -32.92
C SER A 649 9.48 25.51 -31.76
N ILE A 650 9.72 24.72 -30.71
CA ILE A 650 8.89 24.65 -29.52
C ILE A 650 9.33 25.72 -28.51
N GLN A 651 8.43 26.64 -28.17
CA GLN A 651 8.71 27.70 -27.21
C GLN A 651 9.17 27.13 -25.86
N GLY A 652 10.28 27.64 -25.31
CA GLY A 652 10.84 27.20 -24.02
C GLY A 652 11.62 25.89 -24.08
N VAL A 653 11.98 25.43 -25.29
CA VAL A 653 12.92 24.32 -25.52
C VAL A 653 14.22 24.90 -26.09
N GLU A 654 15.34 24.38 -25.64
CA GLU A 654 16.68 24.68 -26.14
C GLU A 654 17.35 23.39 -26.58
N ALA A 655 17.61 23.27 -27.88
CA ALA A 655 18.19 22.08 -28.49
C ALA A 655 19.66 22.29 -28.87
N THR A 656 20.55 21.44 -28.34
CA THR A 656 22.01 21.53 -28.53
C THR A 656 22.52 20.34 -29.34
N LEU A 657 23.38 20.61 -30.32
CA LEU A 657 24.05 19.57 -31.12
C LEU A 657 25.36 19.13 -30.46
N TRP A 658 25.63 17.83 -30.55
CA TRP A 658 26.80 17.19 -30.00
C TRP A 658 27.31 16.10 -30.94
N GLN A 659 28.63 16.02 -31.11
CA GLN A 659 29.27 14.92 -31.84
C GLN A 659 29.82 13.88 -30.86
N VAL A 660 29.70 12.59 -31.17
CA VAL A 660 30.46 11.57 -30.44
C VAL A 660 31.91 11.52 -30.92
N PRO A 661 32.87 11.10 -30.08
CA PRO A 661 34.28 11.03 -30.43
C PRO A 661 34.58 10.20 -31.69
N GLU A 662 35.56 10.63 -32.49
CA GLU A 662 36.09 9.82 -33.60
C GLU A 662 37.01 8.71 -33.09
N THR A 663 36.78 7.49 -33.55
CA THR A 663 37.61 6.33 -33.16
C THR A 663 38.48 5.82 -34.32
N LEU A 664 38.26 6.28 -35.55
CA LEU A 664 39.06 5.87 -36.72
C LEU A 664 40.28 6.77 -36.90
N SER A 665 41.39 6.16 -37.35
CA SER A 665 42.59 6.91 -37.71
C SER A 665 42.38 7.71 -39.00
N ASN A 666 43.12 8.82 -39.14
CA ASN A 666 43.11 9.66 -40.35
C ASN A 666 43.39 8.84 -41.63
N THR A 667 44.22 7.80 -41.55
CA THR A 667 44.48 6.89 -42.68
C THR A 667 43.22 6.14 -43.13
N ILE A 668 42.40 5.68 -42.19
CA ILE A 668 41.14 4.99 -42.50
C ILE A 668 40.10 5.98 -43.01
N LEU A 669 39.98 7.15 -42.38
CA LEU A 669 39.06 8.21 -42.81
C LEU A 669 39.32 8.64 -44.26
N ASN A 670 40.60 8.80 -44.64
CA ASN A 670 40.99 9.10 -46.02
C ASN A 670 40.62 7.95 -46.99
N LYS A 671 40.78 6.69 -46.58
CA LYS A 671 40.41 5.52 -47.40
C LYS A 671 38.91 5.43 -47.66
N VAL A 672 38.08 5.75 -46.66
CA VAL A 672 36.62 5.71 -46.80
C VAL A 672 36.02 7.01 -47.34
N LYS A 673 36.87 7.95 -47.76
CA LYS A 673 36.50 9.28 -48.26
C LYS A 673 35.53 9.99 -47.31
N ALA A 674 35.84 9.98 -46.01
CA ALA A 674 35.07 10.70 -45.02
C ALA A 674 35.14 12.21 -45.29
N ASN A 675 34.04 12.91 -45.05
CA ASN A 675 34.05 14.38 -45.14
C ASN A 675 34.81 14.95 -43.93
N PRO A 676 35.49 16.11 -44.07
CA PRO A 676 35.98 16.85 -42.92
C PRO A 676 34.83 17.15 -41.96
N LYS A 677 35.02 16.90 -40.66
CA LYS A 677 34.03 17.29 -39.65
C LYS A 677 34.01 18.81 -39.52
N ALA A 678 32.83 19.38 -39.39
CA ALA A 678 32.71 20.81 -39.14
C ALA A 678 33.14 21.12 -37.69
N ASP A 679 33.98 22.15 -37.52
CA ASP A 679 34.52 22.57 -36.21
C ASP A 679 33.50 23.35 -35.35
N ASP A 680 32.24 23.48 -35.80
CA ASP A 680 31.20 24.27 -35.14
C ASP A 680 30.37 23.49 -34.11
N VAL A 681 30.45 22.15 -34.09
CA VAL A 681 29.72 21.30 -33.14
C VAL A 681 30.70 20.59 -32.19
N PRO A 682 30.58 20.78 -30.86
CA PRO A 682 31.51 20.20 -29.89
C PRO A 682 31.34 18.68 -29.78
N VAL A 683 32.42 18.02 -29.32
CA VAL A 683 32.40 16.60 -28.95
C VAL A 683 31.84 16.45 -27.53
N ILE A 684 30.91 15.51 -27.33
CA ILE A 684 30.28 15.25 -26.03
C ILE A 684 31.06 14.20 -25.22
N LEU A 685 31.14 14.45 -23.91
CA LEU A 685 31.58 13.49 -22.90
C LEU A 685 30.37 12.81 -22.24
N PRO A 686 30.47 11.52 -21.85
CA PRO A 686 29.37 10.77 -21.24
C PRO A 686 28.58 11.52 -20.16
N GLU A 687 29.28 12.12 -19.19
CA GLU A 687 28.73 12.84 -18.05
C GLU A 687 27.83 14.02 -18.42
N GLN A 688 28.04 14.63 -19.60
CA GLN A 688 27.24 15.76 -20.07
C GLN A 688 25.82 15.34 -20.45
N LEU A 689 25.55 14.04 -20.65
CA LEU A 689 24.19 13.54 -20.83
C LEU A 689 23.28 13.86 -19.63
N LEU A 690 23.84 14.08 -18.43
CA LEU A 690 23.06 14.46 -17.25
C LEU A 690 22.35 15.82 -17.40
N GLU A 691 22.91 16.72 -18.21
CA GLU A 691 22.41 18.10 -18.36
C GLU A 691 21.15 18.23 -19.22
N ALA A 692 20.85 17.22 -20.04
CA ALA A 692 19.71 17.25 -20.95
C ALA A 692 18.46 16.65 -20.31
N ASP A 693 17.30 17.20 -20.65
CA ASP A 693 15.99 16.67 -20.25
C ASP A 693 15.50 15.59 -21.23
N GLY A 694 16.00 15.57 -22.47
CA GLY A 694 15.67 14.56 -23.49
C GLY A 694 16.72 14.47 -24.59
N PHE A 695 16.66 13.39 -25.39
CA PHE A 695 17.71 13.05 -26.35
C PHE A 695 17.19 12.66 -27.73
N LEU A 696 17.98 12.96 -28.75
CA LEU A 696 17.90 12.34 -30.08
C LEU A 696 19.28 11.85 -30.48
N PHE A 697 19.41 10.54 -30.68
CA PHE A 697 20.67 9.88 -31.00
C PHE A 697 20.74 9.53 -32.50
N GLY A 698 21.75 10.06 -33.19
CA GLY A 698 21.91 9.98 -34.65
C GLY A 698 23.12 9.17 -35.09
N PHE A 699 22.95 8.15 -35.94
CA PHE A 699 24.10 7.36 -36.40
C PHE A 699 23.91 6.71 -37.78
N PRO A 700 25.00 6.41 -38.51
CA PRO A 700 24.92 5.54 -39.68
C PRO A 700 24.65 4.10 -39.25
N SER A 701 23.77 3.40 -39.97
CA SER A 701 23.57 1.96 -39.82
C SER A 701 24.75 1.19 -40.43
N ARG A 702 25.26 0.19 -39.72
CA ARG A 702 26.21 -0.81 -40.23
C ARG A 702 25.73 -2.20 -39.85
N PHE A 703 25.35 -3.02 -40.84
CA PHE A 703 24.83 -4.38 -40.62
C PHE A 703 23.67 -4.45 -39.60
N GLY A 704 22.84 -3.40 -39.55
CA GLY A 704 21.72 -3.35 -38.62
C GLY A 704 22.07 -3.02 -37.17
N VAL A 705 23.23 -2.43 -36.91
CA VAL A 705 23.58 -1.81 -35.62
C VAL A 705 24.08 -0.38 -35.84
N MET A 706 24.13 0.41 -34.77
CA MET A 706 24.77 1.72 -34.76
C MET A 706 26.26 1.63 -35.12
N ALA A 707 26.79 2.69 -35.75
CA ALA A 707 28.21 2.78 -36.04
C ALA A 707 29.07 2.62 -34.76
N TYR A 708 30.25 2.04 -34.92
CA TYR A 708 31.13 1.67 -33.81
C TYR A 708 31.46 2.84 -32.87
N GLN A 709 31.63 4.06 -33.39
CA GLN A 709 31.87 5.27 -32.61
C GLN A 709 30.75 5.52 -31.59
N PHE A 710 29.50 5.30 -32.01
CA PHE A 710 28.33 5.46 -31.15
C PHE A 710 28.21 4.33 -30.13
N LYS A 711 28.55 3.11 -30.54
CA LYS A 711 28.61 1.96 -29.64
C LYS A 711 29.67 2.19 -28.55
N ALA A 712 30.85 2.65 -28.93
CA ALA A 712 31.94 2.98 -28.01
C ALA A 712 31.55 4.12 -27.04
N PHE A 713 30.81 5.12 -27.52
CA PHE A 713 30.27 6.18 -26.66
C PHE A 713 29.31 5.63 -25.59
N PHE A 714 28.34 4.78 -25.97
CA PHE A 714 27.46 4.13 -25.00
C PHE A 714 28.19 3.12 -24.10
N ASP A 715 29.24 2.46 -24.57
CA ASP A 715 30.04 1.59 -23.71
C ASP A 715 30.81 2.42 -22.65
N ALA A 716 31.13 3.67 -22.95
CA ALA A 716 31.76 4.60 -22.00
C ALA A 716 30.77 5.17 -20.95
N THR A 717 29.45 5.05 -21.13
CA THR A 717 28.44 5.54 -20.16
C THR A 717 28.20 4.58 -18.98
N HIS A 718 29.14 3.67 -18.69
CA HIS A 718 28.98 2.62 -17.69
C HIS A 718 28.60 3.12 -16.28
N GLU A 719 29.14 4.25 -15.82
CA GLU A 719 28.77 4.84 -14.52
C GLU A 719 27.33 5.37 -14.51
N LEU A 720 26.91 6.02 -15.61
CA LEU A 720 25.54 6.52 -15.78
C LEU A 720 24.52 5.37 -15.87
N TRP A 721 24.93 4.27 -16.49
CA TRP A 721 24.17 3.02 -16.54
C TRP A 721 24.04 2.39 -15.14
N ALA A 722 25.15 2.24 -14.42
CA ALA A 722 25.16 1.61 -13.10
C ALA A 722 24.30 2.38 -12.08
N THR A 723 24.29 3.71 -12.18
CA THR A 723 23.49 4.60 -11.32
C THR A 723 22.08 4.86 -11.84
N GLN A 724 21.74 4.36 -13.04
CA GLN A 724 20.48 4.65 -13.74
C GLN A 724 20.20 6.16 -13.87
N ALA A 725 21.23 6.99 -14.01
CA ALA A 725 21.10 8.46 -13.95
C ALA A 725 20.36 9.09 -15.15
N LEU A 726 20.13 8.31 -16.21
CA LEU A 726 19.34 8.72 -17.39
C LEU A 726 17.90 8.16 -17.36
N ALA A 727 17.51 7.45 -16.30
CA ALA A 727 16.20 6.81 -16.21
C ALA A 727 15.06 7.84 -16.29
N GLY A 728 14.03 7.50 -17.07
CA GLY A 728 12.86 8.36 -17.28
C GLY A 728 13.05 9.48 -18.32
N LYS A 729 14.28 9.75 -18.78
CA LYS A 729 14.50 10.76 -19.83
C LYS A 729 14.02 10.22 -21.20
N PRO A 730 13.21 10.99 -21.96
CA PRO A 730 12.78 10.61 -23.30
C PRO A 730 13.95 10.62 -24.30
N ALA A 731 14.02 9.59 -25.15
CA ALA A 731 15.05 9.45 -26.16
C ALA A 731 14.50 8.90 -27.48
N GLY A 732 14.92 9.48 -28.60
CA GLY A 732 14.60 9.02 -29.96
C GLY A 732 15.84 8.69 -30.78
N PHE A 733 15.65 8.04 -31.93
CA PHE A 733 16.72 7.69 -32.86
C PHE A 733 16.50 8.26 -34.25
N PHE A 734 17.58 8.56 -34.96
CA PHE A 734 17.58 8.84 -36.39
C PHE A 734 18.85 8.29 -37.04
N TRP A 735 18.82 8.00 -38.35
CA TRP A 735 19.94 7.30 -38.98
C TRP A 735 20.12 7.57 -40.47
N SER A 736 21.27 7.15 -40.99
CA SER A 736 21.52 7.03 -42.43
C SER A 736 21.86 5.58 -42.81
N THR A 737 21.38 5.10 -43.95
CA THR A 737 21.78 3.78 -44.51
C THR A 737 22.38 3.93 -45.91
N GLY A 738 23.27 3.01 -46.30
CA GLY A 738 23.82 2.97 -47.67
C GLY A 738 22.91 2.28 -48.70
N PHE A 739 22.06 1.35 -48.29
CA PHE A 739 21.14 0.63 -49.19
C PHE A 739 19.88 0.14 -48.46
N TYR A 740 18.85 -0.31 -49.19
CA TYR A 740 17.53 -0.64 -48.64
C TYR A 740 17.57 -1.79 -47.65
N GLY A 741 18.39 -2.81 -47.93
CA GLY A 741 18.68 -3.92 -47.02
C GLY A 741 19.72 -3.61 -45.93
N GLY A 742 20.15 -2.35 -45.79
CA GLY A 742 21.23 -1.95 -44.86
C GLY A 742 20.86 -2.00 -43.37
N GLY A 743 19.78 -2.70 -43.02
CA GLY A 743 19.37 -2.96 -41.64
C GLY A 743 18.80 -1.75 -40.91
N GLN A 744 18.13 -0.82 -41.59
CA GLN A 744 17.59 0.41 -40.97
C GLN A 744 16.74 0.13 -39.71
N GLU A 745 15.73 -0.71 -39.83
CA GLU A 745 14.85 -1.06 -38.71
C GLU A 745 15.58 -1.88 -37.64
N LEU A 746 16.51 -2.73 -38.07
CA LEU A 746 17.33 -3.52 -37.16
C LEU A 746 18.27 -2.62 -36.34
N ALA A 747 18.82 -1.56 -36.93
CA ALA A 747 19.66 -0.59 -36.24
C ALA A 747 18.87 0.21 -35.20
N ALA A 748 17.62 0.58 -35.51
CA ALA A 748 16.72 1.18 -34.52
C ALA A 748 16.40 0.19 -33.39
N PHE A 749 16.05 -1.05 -33.73
CA PHE A 749 15.67 -2.07 -32.74
C PHE A 749 16.83 -2.44 -31.80
N THR A 750 18.03 -2.59 -32.35
CA THR A 750 19.23 -2.87 -31.56
C THR A 750 19.64 -1.66 -30.71
N ALA A 751 19.42 -0.43 -31.17
CA ALA A 751 19.69 0.77 -30.39
C ALA A 751 18.72 0.94 -29.20
N ILE A 752 17.45 0.54 -29.32
CA ILE A 752 16.46 0.57 -28.22
C ILE A 752 16.97 -0.21 -27.00
N THR A 753 17.72 -1.29 -27.21
CA THR A 753 18.33 -2.05 -26.09
C THR A 753 19.22 -1.17 -25.22
N GLN A 754 19.94 -0.21 -25.80
CA GLN A 754 20.78 0.72 -25.03
C GLN A 754 19.95 1.67 -24.17
N LEU A 755 18.81 2.16 -24.70
CA LEU A 755 17.89 2.98 -23.91
C LEU A 755 17.31 2.19 -22.74
N ALA A 756 16.88 0.96 -23.01
CA ALA A 756 16.31 0.08 -22.01
C ALA A 756 17.30 -0.23 -20.87
N HIS A 757 18.59 -0.47 -21.20
CA HIS A 757 19.62 -0.67 -20.19
C HIS A 757 19.80 0.55 -19.28
N HIS A 758 19.65 1.76 -19.81
CA HIS A 758 19.78 3.03 -19.06
C HIS A 758 18.45 3.53 -18.46
N GLY A 759 17.35 2.79 -18.59
CA GLY A 759 16.03 3.20 -18.10
C GLY A 759 15.39 4.37 -18.86
N MET A 760 15.92 4.75 -20.03
CA MET A 760 15.40 5.84 -20.85
C MET A 760 14.08 5.46 -21.54
N LEU A 761 13.21 6.45 -21.75
CA LEU A 761 11.91 6.26 -22.41
C LEU A 761 12.08 6.40 -23.92
N PHE A 762 11.96 5.31 -24.68
CA PHE A 762 11.99 5.38 -26.13
C PHE A 762 10.76 6.12 -26.68
N VAL A 763 11.00 7.21 -27.41
CA VAL A 763 9.98 8.00 -28.11
C VAL A 763 10.07 7.70 -29.61
N PRO A 764 9.24 6.79 -30.15
CA PRO A 764 9.20 6.52 -31.57
C PRO A 764 8.55 7.68 -32.33
N LEU A 765 8.88 7.81 -33.61
CA LEU A 765 8.17 8.73 -34.50
C LEU A 765 6.70 8.30 -34.69
N GLY A 766 6.44 6.99 -34.73
CA GLY A 766 5.15 6.43 -35.12
C GLY A 766 4.74 6.87 -36.54
N TYR A 767 3.44 6.79 -36.84
CA TYR A 767 2.87 7.33 -38.08
C TYR A 767 2.38 8.79 -37.92
N THR A 768 2.92 9.51 -36.93
CA THR A 768 2.42 10.83 -36.52
C THR A 768 2.76 11.96 -37.50
N PHE A 769 3.76 11.75 -38.37
CA PHE A 769 4.10 12.63 -39.49
C PHE A 769 3.05 12.61 -40.63
N GLY A 770 1.99 11.78 -40.52
CA GLY A 770 0.83 11.83 -41.41
C GLY A 770 1.08 11.20 -42.79
N SER A 771 0.48 11.77 -43.84
CA SER A 771 0.51 11.22 -45.20
C SER A 771 1.94 11.03 -45.76
N GLY A 772 2.90 11.86 -45.33
CA GLY A 772 4.32 11.72 -45.70
C GLY A 772 4.94 10.38 -45.27
N MET A 773 4.38 9.70 -44.25
CA MET A 773 4.80 8.36 -43.86
C MET A 773 4.41 7.29 -44.88
N PHE A 774 3.32 7.51 -45.63
CA PHE A 774 2.77 6.57 -46.62
C PHE A 774 3.17 6.87 -48.06
N GLU A 775 4.00 7.90 -48.29
CA GLU A 775 4.55 8.17 -49.62
C GLU A 775 5.43 7.01 -50.09
N MET A 776 5.11 6.48 -51.27
CA MET A 776 5.72 5.29 -51.89
C MET A 776 6.31 5.60 -53.28
N GLY A 777 6.06 6.78 -53.83
CA GLY A 777 6.54 7.23 -55.14
C GLY A 777 8.01 7.69 -55.14
N GLU A 778 8.57 7.97 -53.97
CA GLU A 778 9.96 8.39 -53.81
C GLU A 778 10.73 7.48 -52.85
N VAL A 779 12.01 7.28 -53.15
CA VAL A 779 12.95 6.58 -52.27
C VAL A 779 13.22 7.44 -51.05
N LYS A 780 12.82 6.98 -49.87
CA LYS A 780 13.09 7.63 -48.59
C LYS A 780 13.68 6.66 -47.56
N GLY A 781 14.48 7.18 -46.64
CA GLY A 781 14.86 6.52 -45.39
C GLY A 781 13.83 6.73 -44.28
N GLY A 782 14.12 6.14 -43.13
CA GLY A 782 13.29 6.29 -41.93
C GLY A 782 12.14 5.29 -41.84
N SER A 783 11.51 5.24 -40.67
CA SER A 783 10.43 4.31 -40.35
C SER A 783 9.58 4.87 -39.20
N SER A 784 8.60 4.10 -38.73
CA SER A 784 7.87 4.44 -37.49
C SER A 784 8.78 4.50 -36.25
N TYR A 785 10.00 3.95 -36.31
CA TYR A 785 10.96 4.00 -35.20
C TYR A 785 11.77 5.31 -35.13
N GLY A 786 11.80 6.10 -36.22
CA GLY A 786 12.62 7.32 -36.30
C GLY A 786 12.82 7.80 -37.74
N ALA A 787 13.21 9.06 -37.89
CA ALA A 787 13.55 9.63 -39.19
C ALA A 787 14.86 9.02 -39.71
N GLY A 788 14.98 8.94 -41.03
CA GLY A 788 16.20 8.43 -41.63
C GLY A 788 16.39 8.86 -43.06
N THR A 789 17.59 8.65 -43.57
CA THR A 789 17.96 9.01 -44.94
C THR A 789 18.74 7.90 -45.65
N PHE A 790 18.58 7.84 -46.96
CA PHE A 790 19.33 6.95 -47.82
C PHE A 790 20.58 7.66 -48.39
N ALA A 791 21.76 7.24 -47.96
CA ALA A 791 23.03 7.84 -48.36
C ALA A 791 23.63 7.24 -49.65
N ALA A 792 23.10 6.12 -50.16
CA ALA A 792 23.66 5.39 -51.31
C ALA A 792 25.16 5.07 -51.11
N ASP A 793 26.01 5.44 -52.07
CA ASP A 793 27.47 5.36 -52.02
C ASP A 793 28.12 6.57 -51.30
N GLY A 794 27.31 7.42 -50.66
CA GLY A 794 27.70 8.68 -50.03
C GLY A 794 27.42 9.92 -50.89
N SER A 795 26.92 9.76 -52.12
CA SER A 795 26.62 10.88 -53.03
C SER A 795 25.21 11.47 -52.88
N ARG A 796 24.21 10.69 -52.45
CA ARG A 796 22.81 11.13 -52.35
C ARG A 796 22.58 11.91 -51.06
N GLN A 797 22.26 13.20 -51.18
CA GLN A 797 21.86 14.02 -50.04
C GLN A 797 20.44 13.70 -49.55
N PRO A 798 20.12 13.99 -48.26
CA PRO A 798 18.76 13.82 -47.75
C PRO A 798 17.74 14.59 -48.58
N THR A 799 16.63 13.93 -48.92
CA THR A 799 15.56 14.58 -49.70
C THR A 799 14.74 15.53 -48.82
N GLU A 800 14.01 16.44 -49.44
CA GLU A 800 13.11 17.36 -48.75
C GLU A 800 12.11 16.62 -47.83
N LEU A 801 11.57 15.47 -48.28
CA LEU A 801 10.67 14.65 -47.47
C LEU A 801 11.37 14.07 -46.22
N GLU A 802 12.61 13.60 -46.34
CA GLU A 802 13.41 13.09 -45.23
C GLU A 802 13.74 14.21 -44.22
N LEU A 803 14.04 15.41 -44.71
CA LEU A 803 14.28 16.60 -43.89
C LEU A 803 13.01 17.05 -43.14
N GLN A 804 11.85 17.04 -43.81
CA GLN A 804 10.57 17.36 -43.15
C GLN A 804 10.23 16.33 -42.06
N GLN A 805 10.54 15.06 -42.28
CA GLN A 805 10.39 14.02 -41.26
C GLN A 805 11.33 14.27 -40.06
N ALA A 806 12.58 14.66 -40.33
CA ALA A 806 13.57 15.02 -39.32
C ALA A 806 13.12 16.23 -38.48
N PHE A 807 12.68 17.31 -39.13
CA PHE A 807 12.10 18.48 -38.49
C PHE A 807 10.93 18.10 -37.57
N TYR A 808 10.01 17.29 -38.09
CA TYR A 808 8.86 16.83 -37.34
C TYR A 808 9.27 16.00 -36.11
N GLN A 809 10.24 15.09 -36.26
CA GLN A 809 10.72 14.28 -35.14
C GLN A 809 11.31 15.13 -34.02
N GLY A 810 12.12 16.14 -34.37
CA GLY A 810 12.67 17.10 -33.40
C GLY A 810 11.57 17.82 -32.64
N LYS A 811 10.55 18.32 -33.35
CA LYS A 811 9.38 18.97 -32.76
C LYS A 811 8.61 18.02 -31.83
N TYR A 812 8.34 16.81 -32.28
CA TYR A 812 7.56 15.81 -31.56
C TYR A 812 8.23 15.36 -30.25
N VAL A 813 9.53 15.02 -30.31
CA VAL A 813 10.30 14.67 -29.11
C VAL A 813 10.38 15.86 -28.16
N ALA A 814 10.50 17.09 -28.68
CA ALA A 814 10.52 18.28 -27.85
C ALA A 814 9.21 18.55 -27.10
N GLU A 815 8.07 18.39 -27.76
CA GLU A 815 6.76 18.50 -27.11
C GLU A 815 6.58 17.45 -26.01
N ILE A 816 7.03 16.21 -26.25
CA ILE A 816 6.97 15.13 -25.26
C ILE A 816 7.91 15.43 -24.09
N THR A 817 9.16 15.81 -24.37
CA THR A 817 10.15 16.14 -23.34
C THR A 817 9.66 17.28 -22.47
N LYS A 818 9.09 18.33 -23.07
CA LYS A 818 8.53 19.46 -22.33
C LYS A 818 7.34 19.04 -21.44
N LYS A 819 6.46 18.15 -21.93
CA LYS A 819 5.34 17.59 -21.16
C LYS A 819 5.77 16.64 -20.03
N LEU A 820 6.96 16.04 -20.13
CA LEU A 820 7.50 15.16 -19.10
C LEU A 820 8.35 15.94 -18.07
N LYS A 821 8.93 17.09 -18.45
CA LYS A 821 9.70 17.96 -17.56
C LYS A 821 8.82 18.86 -16.68
N GLY A 822 7.78 19.45 -17.26
CA GLY A 822 6.83 20.33 -16.56
C GLY A 822 5.67 19.54 -15.97
#